data_AF-B1N6I1-F1
#
_entry.id   AF-B1N6I1-F1
#
_cell.length_a   1.000
_cell.length_b   1.000
_cell.length_c   1.000
_cell.angle_alpha   90.00
_cell.angle_beta   90.00
_cell.angle_gamma   90.00
#
_symmetry.space_group_name_H-M   'P 1'
#
loop_
_entity.id
_entity.type
_entity.pdbx_description
1 polymer ?
#
loop_
_entity_poly.entity_id
_entity_poly.type
_entity_poly.pdbx_seq_one_letter_code
_entity_poly.pdbx_strand_id
1 'polypeptide(L)'
;MSSSERETSARPRKRLLVWGGAAAGVLLVAIGLGIALLPTLLSGAWGRSLVVNAIAPSVQGSVSLKEMSLSWGGPQRISGLEITSASGDRIAADVQVDGSLWSLVKLSAPVRVRLSGAVRSGTADDGSLTILRLLRGSSPSSAPTGSTAPALPVATSTGTTNASLEALRGSVLEIVRVDLEVTGSGDRPAISVTNLHGTCTLETDGCSVDLNADTKVGERAGNLSIRGSAAKCLLPSGEFAVDTMALDLSVQASALAVPAKGFPLVIDRLQWTVVSRALRDEVRVQGEIAVALPTGEQAVSTVDLKARTPFDAAARSVAGSVRIERLPTSALAPYLPRAMDAQRDIGPSITAVLVLDGTQGTLQLQADSIRVNAAASLEEGGTKLVLSTTSVQAAVQPAMVPSLGLAEPLAVQVDIASAALPLSIGGAIDWNACAVQGRIATGAAAIRCTDAILLPLGATTVDVRAAGHAVPMEIRIDGSVGGTAVTAVQSVTGWAQLLAGQSDALGAKGSLAIAPLDITKASWLPDDIRTMLLQSAVSSVAVVVEQDGTMASGRASLRCTLGDAVVSTRTTWDKDAVATEPIDCTLTVAPSLVARFAPASIALSEPARAEIRVDALRIPWQQINAGQYLPPLVAGTVRVPMLAVARSPGLAAPATLRDVEVKGSFAPAVEAKGAALSAVLTARVLAAANDAAQLRGSVEWPDLGAPSMRGSTEVTMAGGSALASLLDLGPAAALLAGPGSIRASVERATADQFDFDVSLPRLKLKGAGLATLDPKGATPMRIELKPTQCAFDLPAEVVEQWLGLRSGADWQQLMTAATGRAIRGTISVESCAWRGSIDDASAVATVKIAPGSIEAPGREKVQFDEVTLSVKSPRVAERAQASLDGSFRVGAGAPGTLTVALDARGDLRAIASTTASALSLKDSSLGIKVPGALAVELLRWSGLQSPSANGAVSPSIGDINLACNVRSLSLPMSSAAGGSAAMRLDLAPCAVQLPGKPRLGMGALEVVVRSSGLNRELNAAVQGTLAVGDAAPAPLTAAAALSGDLRALFGAPNIPITLADSEASLQMPGALALALVDLVNDDASASAALRRLSPIDARMRVKSMTMPASGRSRQRVHR
;
A
#
# COMPACT_ATOMS: atom_id res chain seq x y z
N MET A 1 80.36 52.70 -114.90
CA MET A 1 80.47 54.14 -114.60
C MET A 1 80.91 54.24 -113.15
N SER A 2 82.20 54.17 -112.84
CA SER A 2 83.24 55.23 -112.85
C SER A 2 83.22 56.13 -111.61
N SER A 3 84.33 56.08 -110.85
CA SER A 3 85.01 57.13 -110.03
C SER A 3 84.24 57.83 -108.89
N SER A 4 84.78 58.23 -107.72
CA SER A 4 86.13 58.18 -107.10
C SER A 4 86.06 58.76 -105.66
N GLU A 5 86.96 58.30 -104.78
CA GLU A 5 87.77 59.08 -103.80
C GLU A 5 87.24 59.69 -102.45
N ARG A 6 88.00 59.32 -101.39
CA ARG A 6 88.48 59.99 -100.13
C ARG A 6 88.06 59.30 -98.82
N GLU A 7 88.96 58.61 -98.08
CA GLU A 7 89.98 59.10 -97.08
C GLU A 7 89.34 59.83 -95.87
N THR A 8 89.61 59.61 -94.56
CA THR A 8 90.76 59.10 -93.77
C THR A 8 90.38 58.87 -92.27
N SER A 9 91.08 57.93 -91.57
CA SER A 9 91.79 58.05 -90.24
C SER A 9 91.10 58.61 -88.96
N ALA A 10 91.36 58.24 -87.69
CA ALA A 10 91.96 57.12 -86.93
C ALA A 10 91.81 57.42 -85.39
N ARG A 11 91.50 56.40 -84.55
CA ARG A 11 91.93 56.02 -83.16
C ARG A 11 92.34 57.07 -82.06
N PRO A 12 92.45 56.71 -80.74
CA PRO A 12 92.01 55.49 -79.99
C PRO A 12 91.40 55.71 -78.57
N ARG A 13 90.64 54.71 -78.10
CA ARG A 13 90.32 54.41 -76.68
C ARG A 13 91.29 53.34 -76.14
N LYS A 14 91.94 53.57 -74.98
CA LYS A 14 92.52 52.52 -74.09
C LYS A 14 92.85 53.13 -72.71
N ARG A 15 92.00 52.94 -71.69
CA ARG A 15 92.39 53.04 -70.25
C ARG A 15 91.43 52.45 -69.19
N LEU A 16 90.41 51.66 -69.55
CA LEU A 16 89.41 51.14 -68.57
C LEU A 16 89.37 49.60 -68.39
N LEU A 17 90.16 48.82 -69.13
CA LEU A 17 90.11 47.34 -69.04
C LEU A 17 91.10 46.73 -68.02
N VAL A 18 92.12 47.47 -67.57
CA VAL A 18 93.14 46.95 -66.64
C VAL A 18 92.68 47.02 -65.17
N TRP A 19 91.86 48.00 -64.81
CA TRP A 19 91.28 48.11 -63.46
C TRP A 19 90.09 47.16 -63.23
N GLY A 20 89.34 46.82 -64.29
CA GLY A 20 88.28 45.79 -64.21
C GLY A 20 88.83 44.37 -64.02
N GLY A 21 89.96 44.04 -64.64
CA GLY A 21 90.63 42.74 -64.47
C GLY A 21 91.30 42.57 -63.10
N ALA A 22 91.89 43.63 -62.54
CA ALA A 22 92.45 43.59 -61.19
C ALA A 22 91.37 43.55 -60.10
N ALA A 23 90.27 44.30 -60.26
CA ALA A 23 89.14 44.24 -59.33
C ALA A 23 88.39 42.89 -59.41
N ALA A 24 88.19 42.34 -60.62
CA ALA A 24 87.59 41.01 -60.79
C ALA A 24 88.52 39.89 -60.33
N GLY A 25 89.84 40.02 -60.50
CA GLY A 25 90.84 39.08 -59.99
C GLY A 25 90.94 39.10 -58.46
N VAL A 26 90.95 40.29 -57.84
CA VAL A 26 90.89 40.44 -56.38
C VAL A 26 89.54 39.97 -55.85
N LEU A 27 88.43 40.20 -56.55
CA LEU A 27 87.11 39.70 -56.17
C LEU A 27 87.02 38.17 -56.30
N LEU A 28 87.59 37.56 -57.35
CA LEU A 28 87.64 36.10 -57.51
C LEU A 28 88.59 35.44 -56.51
N VAL A 29 89.70 36.09 -56.17
CA VAL A 29 90.59 35.63 -55.09
C VAL A 29 89.94 35.83 -53.73
N ALA A 30 89.20 36.93 -53.50
CA ALA A 30 88.45 37.16 -52.26
C ALA A 30 87.24 36.23 -52.13
N ILE A 31 86.53 35.95 -53.22
CA ILE A 31 85.44 34.94 -53.27
C ILE A 31 86.05 33.55 -53.12
N GLY A 32 87.15 33.23 -53.80
CA GLY A 32 87.85 31.95 -53.67
C GLY A 32 88.39 31.72 -52.27
N LEU A 33 88.95 32.75 -51.63
CA LEU A 33 89.41 32.75 -50.24
C LEU A 33 88.23 32.70 -49.26
N GLY A 34 87.15 33.42 -49.55
CA GLY A 34 85.90 33.38 -48.79
C GLY A 34 85.23 32.01 -48.82
N ILE A 35 85.21 31.36 -49.98
CA ILE A 35 84.75 29.98 -50.14
C ILE A 35 85.72 29.04 -49.41
N ALA A 36 87.04 29.18 -49.56
CA ALA A 36 88.03 28.34 -48.89
C ALA A 36 87.96 28.43 -47.35
N LEU A 37 87.70 29.62 -46.79
CA LEU A 37 87.56 29.87 -45.34
C LEU A 37 86.14 29.68 -44.81
N LEU A 38 85.15 29.44 -45.68
CA LEU A 38 83.74 29.30 -45.29
C LEU A 38 83.51 28.23 -44.20
N PRO A 39 84.13 27.03 -44.24
CA PRO A 39 83.96 26.04 -43.19
C PRO A 39 84.53 26.51 -41.87
N THR A 40 85.66 27.23 -41.88
CA THR A 40 86.27 27.81 -40.67
C THR A 40 85.37 28.90 -40.06
N LEU A 41 84.77 29.75 -40.90
CA LEU A 41 83.84 30.80 -40.46
C LEU A 41 82.52 30.23 -39.92
N LEU A 42 81.95 29.23 -40.60
CA LEU A 42 80.76 28.52 -40.16
C LEU A 42 81.02 27.71 -38.89
N SER A 43 82.19 27.07 -38.75
CA SER A 43 82.61 26.38 -37.51
C SER A 43 82.69 27.32 -36.29
N GLY A 44 82.76 28.63 -36.51
CA GLY A 44 82.83 29.66 -35.48
C GLY A 44 81.53 29.89 -34.70
N ALA A 45 81.48 31.00 -33.95
CA ALA A 45 80.30 31.36 -33.15
C ALA A 45 79.03 31.56 -34.01
N TRP A 46 79.19 32.03 -35.26
CA TRP A 46 78.09 32.29 -36.17
C TRP A 46 77.33 31.02 -36.59
N GLY A 47 78.01 30.00 -37.11
CA GLY A 47 77.32 28.77 -37.49
C GLY A 47 76.84 27.94 -36.30
N ARG A 48 77.52 28.01 -35.14
CA ARG A 48 76.97 27.45 -33.89
C ARG A 48 75.64 28.10 -33.51
N SER A 49 75.54 29.43 -33.62
CA SER A 49 74.28 30.15 -33.38
C SER A 49 73.19 29.79 -34.39
N LEU A 50 73.53 29.56 -35.67
CA LEU A 50 72.55 29.11 -36.67
C LEU A 50 71.94 27.75 -36.30
N VAL A 51 72.77 26.77 -35.91
CA VAL A 51 72.29 25.45 -35.48
C VAL A 51 71.42 25.55 -34.23
N VAL A 52 71.86 26.30 -33.21
CA VAL A 52 71.08 26.53 -31.98
C VAL A 52 69.75 27.20 -32.29
N ASN A 53 69.73 28.24 -33.13
CA ASN A 53 68.50 28.96 -33.51
C ASN A 53 67.57 28.14 -34.40
N ALA A 54 68.09 27.16 -35.15
CA ALA A 54 67.26 26.24 -35.93
C ALA A 54 66.57 25.20 -35.03
N ILE A 55 67.22 24.77 -33.94
CA ILE A 55 66.70 23.75 -33.02
C ILE A 55 65.81 24.36 -31.93
N ALA A 56 66.17 25.54 -31.40
CA ALA A 56 65.50 26.19 -30.27
C ALA A 56 63.97 26.40 -30.43
N PRO A 57 63.42 26.73 -31.63
CA PRO A 57 61.98 26.86 -31.82
C PRO A 57 61.19 25.56 -31.62
N SER A 58 61.85 24.41 -31.80
CA SER A 58 61.22 23.09 -31.77
C SER A 58 61.24 22.45 -30.38
N VAL A 59 61.88 23.10 -29.39
CA VAL A 59 62.04 22.55 -28.04
C VAL A 59 61.54 23.48 -26.93
N GLN A 60 61.04 22.90 -25.85
CA GLN A 60 60.64 23.58 -24.61
C GLN A 60 61.79 23.54 -23.59
N GLY A 61 62.89 24.24 -23.90
CA GLY A 61 64.10 24.23 -23.09
C GLY A 61 65.22 25.11 -23.65
N SER A 62 66.41 25.02 -23.07
CA SER A 62 67.61 25.67 -23.60
C SER A 62 68.42 24.71 -24.46
N VAL A 63 68.89 25.18 -25.62
CA VAL A 63 69.79 24.46 -26.52
C VAL A 63 71.16 25.12 -26.45
N SER A 64 72.21 24.33 -26.28
CA SER A 64 73.59 24.80 -26.34
C SER A 64 74.42 23.87 -27.21
N LEU A 65 75.45 24.41 -27.84
CA LEU A 65 76.37 23.66 -28.70
C LEU A 65 77.80 24.08 -28.40
N LYS A 66 78.60 23.14 -27.89
CA LYS A 66 80.00 23.40 -27.51
C LYS A 66 80.86 23.71 -28.73
N GLU A 67 80.88 22.80 -29.70
CA GLU A 67 81.78 22.84 -30.84
C GLU A 67 81.10 22.37 -32.13
N MET A 68 81.40 23.05 -33.23
CA MET A 68 81.05 22.60 -34.58
C MET A 68 82.31 22.70 -35.43
N SER A 69 82.65 21.63 -36.12
CA SER A 69 83.81 21.57 -37.02
C SER A 69 83.33 21.16 -38.40
N LEU A 70 83.47 22.08 -39.33
CA LEU A 70 83.16 21.90 -40.74
C LEU A 70 84.46 21.96 -41.54
N SER A 71 84.59 21.09 -42.53
CA SER A 71 85.79 21.04 -43.36
C SER A 71 85.45 20.69 -44.81
N TRP A 72 86.17 21.30 -45.76
CA TRP A 72 85.92 21.05 -47.18
C TRP A 72 86.29 19.62 -47.60
N GLY A 73 87.37 19.06 -47.04
CA GLY A 73 87.91 17.75 -47.41
C GLY A 73 87.88 16.69 -46.31
N GLY A 74 87.48 17.04 -45.08
CA GLY A 74 87.42 16.12 -43.94
C GLY A 74 85.99 15.87 -43.46
N PRO A 75 85.80 15.10 -42.37
CA PRO A 75 84.47 14.86 -41.79
C PRO A 75 83.86 16.14 -41.21
N GLN A 76 82.53 16.16 -41.12
CA GLN A 76 81.79 17.21 -40.41
C GLN A 76 81.47 16.73 -39.01
N ARG A 77 81.65 17.55 -37.98
CA ARG A 77 81.44 17.15 -36.58
C ARG A 77 80.68 18.23 -35.81
N ILE A 78 79.67 17.79 -35.08
CA ILE A 78 78.93 18.57 -34.08
C ILE A 78 79.21 17.88 -32.75
N SER A 79 79.77 18.63 -31.79
CA SER A 79 80.08 18.08 -30.47
C SER A 79 79.58 18.93 -29.32
N GLY A 80 79.10 18.26 -28.28
CA GLY A 80 78.47 18.85 -27.11
C GLY A 80 77.19 19.60 -27.46
N LEU A 81 76.33 19.01 -28.30
CA LEU A 81 74.95 19.48 -28.44
C LEU A 81 74.21 19.07 -27.17
N GLU A 82 73.65 20.04 -26.45
CA GLU A 82 72.93 19.81 -25.21
C GLU A 82 71.58 20.54 -25.22
N ILE A 83 70.52 19.80 -24.91
CA ILE A 83 69.15 20.30 -24.77
C ILE A 83 68.70 20.01 -23.35
N THR A 84 68.33 21.03 -22.59
CA THR A 84 67.88 20.89 -21.19
C THR A 84 66.50 21.51 -20.98
N SER A 85 65.64 20.78 -20.27
CA SER A 85 64.31 21.26 -19.85
C SER A 85 64.36 22.01 -18.52
N ALA A 86 63.29 22.74 -18.21
CA ALA A 86 63.07 23.28 -16.86
C ALA A 86 62.77 22.19 -15.81
N SER A 87 62.32 21.01 -16.24
CA SER A 87 62.03 19.85 -15.38
C SER A 87 63.26 19.01 -15.00
N GLY A 88 64.45 19.35 -15.53
CA GLY A 88 65.70 18.63 -15.27
C GLY A 88 66.04 17.53 -16.29
N ASP A 89 65.18 17.29 -17.28
CA ASP A 89 65.47 16.40 -18.41
C ASP A 89 66.58 16.97 -19.31
N ARG A 90 67.45 16.11 -19.85
CA ARG A 90 68.65 16.48 -20.63
C ARG A 90 68.88 15.55 -21.81
N ILE A 91 69.19 16.10 -22.99
CA ILE A 91 69.69 15.36 -24.15
C ILE A 91 71.09 15.90 -24.45
N ALA A 92 72.09 15.03 -24.49
CA ALA A 92 73.45 15.34 -24.93
C ALA A 92 73.76 14.50 -26.17
N ALA A 93 74.26 15.11 -27.24
CA ALA A 93 74.57 14.40 -28.48
C ALA A 93 75.84 14.95 -29.15
N ASP A 94 76.57 14.04 -29.76
CA ASP A 94 77.67 14.27 -30.68
C ASP A 94 77.30 13.58 -32.00
N VAL A 95 77.42 14.33 -33.10
CA VAL A 95 77.11 13.84 -34.45
C VAL A 95 78.33 14.06 -35.33
N GLN A 96 78.79 13.02 -36.00
CA GLN A 96 79.84 13.10 -37.00
C GLN A 96 79.31 12.56 -38.33
N VAL A 97 79.56 13.28 -39.41
CA VAL A 97 79.26 12.83 -40.77
C VAL A 97 80.58 12.57 -41.47
N ASP A 98 80.84 11.30 -41.80
CA ASP A 98 82.02 10.84 -42.50
C ASP A 98 81.89 11.19 -43.98
N GLY A 99 82.06 12.48 -44.27
CA GLY A 99 81.91 13.06 -45.59
C GLY A 99 82.49 14.46 -45.64
N SER A 100 83.23 14.73 -46.70
CA SER A 100 83.66 16.07 -47.07
C SER A 100 82.45 16.93 -47.43
N LEU A 101 82.47 18.25 -47.18
CA LEU A 101 81.39 19.13 -47.66
C LEU A 101 81.21 19.01 -49.18
N TRP A 102 82.29 18.74 -49.93
CA TRP A 102 82.21 18.49 -51.37
C TRP A 102 81.43 17.24 -51.72
N SER A 103 81.60 16.15 -50.97
CA SER A 103 80.85 14.90 -51.19
C SER A 103 79.39 15.04 -50.77
N LEU A 104 79.10 15.85 -49.74
CA LEU A 104 77.73 16.13 -49.30
C LEU A 104 76.99 17.04 -50.29
N VAL A 105 77.65 18.10 -50.79
CA VAL A 105 77.07 19.03 -51.78
C VAL A 105 76.88 18.35 -53.14
N LYS A 106 77.77 17.44 -53.54
CA LYS A 106 77.69 16.70 -54.81
C LYS A 106 76.87 15.41 -54.75
N LEU A 107 76.44 14.99 -53.56
CA LEU A 107 75.74 13.72 -53.32
C LEU A 107 76.45 12.50 -53.95
N SER A 108 77.79 12.53 -54.02
CA SER A 108 78.57 11.62 -54.86
C SER A 108 78.97 10.30 -54.19
N ALA A 109 78.64 10.12 -52.90
CA ALA A 109 78.97 8.93 -52.12
C ALA A 109 77.93 8.70 -51.00
N PRO A 110 77.68 7.45 -50.58
CA PRO A 110 76.78 7.13 -49.48
C PRO A 110 77.25 7.81 -48.18
N VAL A 111 76.29 8.37 -47.44
CA VAL A 111 76.58 9.14 -46.23
C VAL A 111 76.72 8.20 -45.04
N ARG A 112 77.83 8.27 -44.31
CA ARG A 112 77.97 7.60 -43.01
C ARG A 112 77.85 8.61 -41.88
N VAL A 113 76.90 8.39 -40.99
CA VAL A 113 76.63 9.25 -39.82
C VAL A 113 76.96 8.46 -38.57
N ARG A 114 77.81 9.02 -37.70
CA ARG A 114 78.15 8.51 -36.38
C ARG A 114 77.44 9.32 -35.32
N LEU A 115 76.70 8.63 -34.46
CA LEU A 115 75.93 9.23 -33.36
C LEU A 115 76.44 8.69 -32.02
N SER A 116 76.74 9.59 -31.08
CA SER A 116 76.93 9.25 -29.67
C SER A 116 76.25 10.26 -28.76
N GLY A 117 75.84 9.85 -27.56
CA GLY A 117 75.16 10.78 -26.66
C GLY A 117 74.63 10.16 -25.38
N ALA A 118 73.92 10.97 -24.61
CA ALA A 118 73.20 10.55 -23.42
C ALA A 118 71.85 11.27 -23.30
N VAL A 119 70.82 10.57 -22.82
CA VAL A 119 69.49 11.10 -22.55
C VAL A 119 69.17 10.86 -21.09
N ARG A 120 68.78 11.90 -20.36
CA ARG A 120 68.28 11.82 -18.99
C ARG A 120 66.85 12.32 -18.94
N SER A 121 65.95 11.52 -18.37
CA SER A 121 64.52 11.85 -18.24
C SER A 121 64.00 11.50 -16.85
N GLY A 122 62.92 12.15 -16.40
CA GLY A 122 62.04 11.62 -15.36
C GLY A 122 60.85 10.82 -15.92
N THR A 123 60.00 10.30 -15.02
CA THR A 123 58.68 9.75 -15.35
C THR A 123 57.56 10.60 -14.76
N ALA A 124 56.53 10.91 -15.55
CA ALA A 124 55.30 11.57 -15.09
C ALA A 124 54.34 10.58 -14.41
N ASP A 125 53.32 11.07 -13.70
CA ASP A 125 52.36 10.25 -12.94
C ASP A 125 51.63 9.20 -13.80
N ASP A 126 51.44 9.46 -15.09
CA ASP A 126 50.83 8.55 -16.07
C ASP A 126 51.78 7.46 -16.59
N GLY A 127 53.07 7.53 -16.22
CA GLY A 127 54.12 6.60 -16.69
C GLY A 127 54.85 7.07 -17.94
N SER A 128 54.47 8.20 -18.54
CA SER A 128 55.17 8.78 -19.69
C SER A 128 56.53 9.36 -19.30
N LEU A 129 57.49 9.33 -20.24
CA LEU A 129 58.79 9.99 -20.04
C LEU A 129 58.62 11.50 -20.16
N THR A 130 59.09 12.26 -19.17
CA THR A 130 59.02 13.74 -19.18
C THR A 130 59.81 14.35 -20.33
N ILE A 131 60.83 13.65 -20.86
CA ILE A 131 61.57 14.03 -22.07
C ILE A 131 60.66 14.25 -23.28
N LEU A 132 59.50 13.59 -23.39
CA LEU A 132 58.59 13.80 -24.53
C LEU A 132 57.95 15.19 -24.49
N ARG A 133 57.88 15.82 -23.31
CA ARG A 133 57.41 17.21 -23.15
C ARG A 133 58.45 18.24 -23.59
N LEU A 134 59.71 17.85 -23.81
CA LEU A 134 60.73 18.74 -24.38
C LEU A 134 60.43 19.10 -25.83
N LEU A 135 59.74 18.25 -26.58
CA LEU A 135 59.40 18.54 -27.97
C LEU A 135 58.14 19.42 -27.98
N ARG A 136 58.21 20.61 -28.60
CA ARG A 136 56.96 21.34 -28.89
C ARG A 136 56.23 20.53 -29.93
N GLY A 137 55.08 19.96 -29.55
CA GLY A 137 54.17 19.40 -30.53
C GLY A 137 53.92 20.46 -31.60
N SER A 138 54.23 20.14 -32.86
CA SER A 138 53.71 20.91 -33.98
C SER A 138 52.20 20.75 -33.92
N SER A 139 51.53 21.66 -33.21
CA SER A 139 50.08 21.81 -33.38
C SER A 139 49.88 21.96 -34.88
N PRO A 140 49.01 21.16 -35.53
CA PRO A 140 48.64 21.44 -36.90
C PRO A 140 48.23 22.91 -36.92
N SER A 141 48.94 23.72 -37.70
CA SER A 141 48.58 25.11 -37.88
C SER A 141 47.15 25.11 -38.42
N SER A 142 46.19 25.39 -37.55
CA SER A 142 44.84 25.75 -37.94
C SER A 142 45.00 26.93 -38.88
N ALA A 143 44.76 26.66 -40.16
CA ALA A 143 44.92 27.63 -41.24
C ALA A 143 44.22 28.94 -40.87
N PRO A 144 44.88 30.11 -40.99
CA PRO A 144 44.17 31.37 -40.91
C PRO A 144 43.28 31.50 -42.14
N THR A 145 41.98 31.48 -41.91
CA THR A 145 40.95 31.89 -42.88
C THR A 145 41.21 33.35 -43.26
N GLY A 146 41.44 33.61 -44.55
CA GLY A 146 41.34 34.95 -45.13
C GLY A 146 42.67 35.66 -45.43
N SER A 147 43.30 35.29 -46.55
CA SER A 147 44.05 36.27 -47.35
C SER A 147 44.06 35.82 -48.81
N THR A 148 43.32 36.55 -49.65
CA THR A 148 43.31 36.45 -51.10
C THR A 148 44.65 36.93 -51.68
N ALA A 149 45.53 35.98 -51.98
CA ALA A 149 46.63 36.15 -52.93
C ALA A 149 46.44 35.14 -54.08
N PRO A 150 46.67 35.53 -55.35
CA PRO A 150 46.36 34.68 -56.49
C PRO A 150 47.24 33.44 -56.51
N ALA A 151 46.59 32.29 -56.74
CA ALA A 151 47.20 30.97 -56.78
C ALA A 151 48.30 30.88 -57.86
N LEU A 152 49.51 30.49 -57.44
CA LEU A 152 50.46 29.84 -58.35
C LEU A 152 49.86 28.49 -58.79
N PRO A 153 50.04 28.09 -60.05
CA PRO A 153 49.45 26.86 -60.57
C PRO A 153 49.98 25.66 -59.78
N VAL A 154 49.06 24.87 -59.23
CA VAL A 154 49.32 23.54 -58.69
C VAL A 154 49.82 22.69 -59.84
N ALA A 155 51.13 22.45 -59.89
CA ALA A 155 51.68 21.39 -60.70
C ALA A 155 51.10 20.07 -60.18
N THR A 156 50.27 19.42 -60.99
CA THR A 156 49.99 17.99 -60.89
C THR A 156 51.33 17.25 -60.89
N SER A 157 51.75 16.77 -59.72
CA SER A 157 52.95 15.98 -59.52
C SER A 157 52.72 14.56 -60.06
N THR A 158 52.75 14.40 -61.37
CA THR A 158 53.13 13.12 -61.99
C THR A 158 54.64 12.94 -61.80
N GLY A 159 55.05 11.99 -60.98
CA GLY A 159 56.41 11.44 -60.95
C GLY A 159 57.51 12.39 -60.47
N THR A 160 57.39 12.97 -59.27
CA THR A 160 58.57 13.43 -58.53
C THR A 160 59.18 12.25 -57.79
N THR A 161 60.21 11.64 -58.38
CA THR A 161 61.17 10.81 -57.63
C THR A 161 61.56 11.56 -56.35
N ASN A 162 61.45 10.91 -55.20
CA ASN A 162 61.99 11.43 -53.94
C ASN A 162 63.52 11.43 -54.05
N ALA A 163 64.08 12.43 -54.73
CA ALA A 163 65.52 12.56 -54.99
C ALA A 163 66.35 12.54 -53.70
N SER A 164 65.73 12.91 -52.57
CA SER A 164 66.29 12.83 -51.22
C SER A 164 66.51 11.40 -50.71
N LEU A 165 65.64 10.45 -51.04
CA LEU A 165 65.76 9.04 -50.63
C LEU A 165 66.76 8.29 -51.52
N GLU A 166 66.77 8.60 -52.81
CA GLU A 166 67.75 8.05 -53.75
C GLU A 166 69.18 8.48 -53.38
N ALA A 167 69.35 9.74 -52.98
CA ALA A 167 70.62 10.28 -52.48
C ALA A 167 71.11 9.65 -51.16
N LEU A 168 70.23 8.99 -50.42
CA LEU A 168 70.57 8.31 -49.16
C LEU A 168 70.85 6.81 -49.34
N ARG A 169 70.67 6.23 -50.53
CA ARG A 169 70.98 4.80 -50.77
C ARG A 169 72.45 4.48 -50.44
N GLY A 170 72.67 3.38 -49.73
CA GLY A 170 73.97 2.97 -49.21
C GLY A 170 74.39 3.69 -47.91
N SER A 171 73.58 4.62 -47.38
CA SER A 171 73.93 5.36 -46.17
C SER A 171 73.91 4.47 -44.93
N VAL A 172 74.82 4.76 -44.00
CA VAL A 172 74.98 4.01 -42.75
C VAL A 172 74.87 4.97 -41.57
N LEU A 173 73.92 4.72 -40.67
CA LEU A 173 73.89 5.32 -39.35
C LEU A 173 74.57 4.37 -38.36
N GLU A 174 75.74 4.76 -37.87
CA GLU A 174 76.48 4.05 -36.84
C GLU A 174 76.21 4.71 -35.48
N ILE A 175 75.53 4.00 -34.59
CA ILE A 175 75.35 4.41 -33.20
C ILE A 175 76.59 3.90 -32.45
N VAL A 176 77.46 4.82 -32.06
CA VAL A 176 78.72 4.48 -31.38
C VAL A 176 78.47 4.16 -29.91
N ARG A 177 77.67 5.02 -29.24
CA ARG A 177 77.23 4.84 -27.85
C ARG A 177 76.13 5.83 -27.50
N VAL A 178 74.97 5.33 -27.09
CA VAL A 178 73.91 6.14 -26.51
C VAL A 178 73.53 5.58 -25.14
N ASP A 179 73.56 6.44 -24.12
CA ASP A 179 73.11 6.09 -22.77
C ASP A 179 71.76 6.76 -22.50
N LEU A 180 70.75 6.02 -22.07
CA LEU A 180 69.46 6.53 -21.62
C LEU A 180 69.34 6.24 -20.12
N GLU A 181 69.09 7.27 -19.32
CA GLU A 181 68.81 7.16 -17.88
C GLU A 181 67.47 7.80 -17.58
N VAL A 182 66.61 7.07 -16.89
CA VAL A 182 65.31 7.54 -16.42
C VAL A 182 65.32 7.49 -14.89
N THR A 183 65.18 8.64 -14.25
CA THR A 183 65.11 8.72 -12.79
C THR A 183 63.77 8.18 -12.30
N GLY A 184 63.82 7.26 -11.33
CA GLY A 184 62.62 6.74 -10.67
C GLY A 184 61.94 7.80 -9.81
N SER A 185 60.62 7.67 -9.61
CA SER A 185 59.84 8.50 -8.70
C SER A 185 58.94 7.63 -7.81
N GLY A 186 58.99 7.86 -6.49
CA GLY A 186 58.27 7.04 -5.50
C GLY A 186 58.67 5.56 -5.56
N ASP A 187 57.68 4.67 -5.71
CA ASP A 187 57.87 3.21 -5.82
C ASP A 187 58.33 2.74 -7.21
N ARG A 188 58.58 3.65 -8.15
CA ARG A 188 59.02 3.29 -9.51
C ARG A 188 60.54 3.13 -9.58
N PRO A 189 61.04 1.98 -10.08
CA PRO A 189 62.47 1.77 -10.21
C PRO A 189 63.09 2.72 -11.23
N ALA A 190 64.33 3.15 -10.99
CA ALA A 190 65.13 3.83 -12.01
C ALA A 190 65.38 2.87 -13.18
N ILE A 191 65.36 3.40 -14.41
CA ILE A 191 65.56 2.63 -15.64
C ILE A 191 66.80 3.18 -16.34
N SER A 192 67.70 2.34 -16.79
CA SER A 192 68.78 2.78 -17.68
C SER A 192 68.99 1.81 -18.83
N VAL A 193 69.23 2.35 -20.02
CA VAL A 193 69.74 1.62 -21.18
C VAL A 193 71.11 2.20 -21.48
N THR A 194 72.17 1.50 -21.12
CA THR A 194 73.55 1.97 -21.30
C THR A 194 74.20 1.25 -22.47
N ASN A 195 75.20 1.89 -23.07
CA ASN A 195 76.00 1.30 -24.12
C ASN A 195 75.17 0.87 -25.34
N LEU A 196 74.12 1.62 -25.72
CA LEU A 196 73.40 1.36 -26.97
C LEU A 196 74.33 1.65 -28.14
N HIS A 197 74.65 0.63 -28.91
CA HIS A 197 75.55 0.69 -30.06
C HIS A 197 75.04 -0.20 -31.18
N GLY A 198 75.48 0.08 -32.40
CA GLY A 198 75.11 -0.72 -33.57
C GLY A 198 75.00 0.09 -34.84
N THR A 199 74.39 -0.49 -35.87
CA THR A 199 74.31 0.11 -37.20
C THR A 199 72.92 -0.04 -37.80
N CYS A 200 72.42 1.04 -38.41
CA CYS A 200 71.29 1.01 -39.33
C CYS A 200 71.82 1.32 -40.73
N THR A 201 71.56 0.47 -41.72
CA THR A 201 72.00 0.68 -43.09
C THR A 201 70.80 0.79 -44.03
N LEU A 202 70.88 1.71 -44.98
CA LEU A 202 69.95 1.81 -46.09
C LEU A 202 70.60 1.15 -47.30
N GLU A 203 70.15 -0.03 -47.67
CA GLU A 203 70.68 -0.80 -48.80
C GLU A 203 70.06 -0.33 -50.12
N THR A 204 70.44 -0.93 -51.24
CA THR A 204 70.01 -0.48 -52.58
C THR A 204 68.50 -0.66 -52.78
N ASP A 205 67.95 -1.75 -52.27
CA ASP A 205 66.54 -2.14 -52.34
C ASP A 205 65.91 -2.41 -50.96
N GLY A 206 66.61 -2.07 -49.87
CA GLY A 206 66.24 -2.48 -48.52
C GLY A 206 66.80 -1.62 -47.39
N CYS A 207 66.60 -2.05 -46.15
CA CYS A 207 67.30 -1.54 -44.97
C CYS A 207 67.60 -2.65 -43.98
N SER A 208 68.65 -2.48 -43.18
CA SER A 208 69.00 -3.39 -42.09
C SER A 208 69.35 -2.63 -40.81
N VAL A 209 69.13 -3.26 -39.66
CA VAL A 209 69.36 -2.72 -38.33
C VAL A 209 69.97 -3.80 -37.44
N ASP A 210 71.05 -3.49 -36.73
CA ASP A 210 71.62 -4.31 -35.66
C ASP A 210 71.97 -3.37 -34.51
N LEU A 211 71.25 -3.47 -33.39
CA LEU A 211 71.41 -2.63 -32.21
C LEU A 211 71.55 -3.50 -30.97
N ASN A 212 72.51 -3.17 -30.11
CA ASN A 212 72.75 -3.86 -28.86
C ASN A 212 72.92 -2.84 -27.72
N ALA A 213 72.40 -3.14 -26.54
CA ALA A 213 72.54 -2.31 -25.34
C ALA A 213 72.47 -3.14 -24.06
N ASP A 214 72.99 -2.58 -22.98
CA ASP A 214 72.79 -3.08 -21.62
C ASP A 214 71.57 -2.39 -21.00
N THR A 215 70.70 -3.12 -20.32
CA THR A 215 69.50 -2.58 -19.67
C THR A 215 69.61 -2.76 -18.16
N LYS A 216 69.02 -1.85 -17.38
CA LYS A 216 68.92 -1.98 -15.93
C LYS A 216 67.61 -1.39 -15.43
N VAL A 217 66.90 -2.11 -14.57
CA VAL A 217 65.68 -1.65 -13.89
C VAL A 217 65.84 -1.90 -12.39
N GLY A 218 65.94 -0.84 -11.59
CA GLY A 218 66.32 -0.95 -10.19
C GLY A 218 67.71 -1.59 -10.07
N GLU A 219 67.84 -2.73 -9.40
CA GLU A 219 69.11 -3.48 -9.34
C GLU A 219 69.24 -4.61 -10.37
N ARG A 220 68.21 -4.87 -11.18
CA ARG A 220 68.24 -5.96 -12.17
C ARG A 220 68.93 -5.50 -13.44
N ALA A 221 70.03 -6.15 -13.80
CA ALA A 221 70.72 -5.94 -15.07
C ALA A 221 70.20 -6.91 -16.15
N GLY A 222 70.17 -6.45 -17.39
CA GLY A 222 69.77 -7.20 -18.57
C GLY A 222 70.42 -6.65 -19.83
N ASN A 223 69.89 -7.04 -20.98
CA ASN A 223 70.36 -6.63 -22.30
C ASN A 223 69.20 -6.35 -23.25
N LEU A 224 69.50 -5.67 -24.35
CA LEU A 224 68.62 -5.44 -25.49
C LEU A 224 69.41 -5.74 -26.76
N SER A 225 68.85 -6.52 -27.66
CA SER A 225 69.38 -6.82 -29.00
C SER A 225 68.24 -6.76 -30.01
N ILE A 226 68.38 -5.91 -31.03
CA ILE A 226 67.42 -5.74 -32.12
C ILE A 226 68.18 -6.00 -33.41
N ARG A 227 67.81 -7.04 -34.13
CA ARG A 227 68.35 -7.34 -35.46
C ARG A 227 67.22 -7.40 -36.45
N GLY A 228 67.29 -6.64 -37.53
CA GLY A 228 66.25 -6.59 -38.53
C GLY A 228 66.79 -6.35 -39.93
N SER A 229 66.10 -6.88 -40.93
CA SER A 229 66.30 -6.53 -42.33
C SER A 229 64.95 -6.46 -43.03
N ALA A 230 64.81 -5.48 -43.92
CA ALA A 230 63.67 -5.30 -44.80
C ALA A 230 64.21 -5.19 -46.22
N ALA A 231 64.16 -6.27 -46.98
CA ALA A 231 64.58 -6.28 -48.39
C ALA A 231 63.39 -6.01 -49.32
N LYS A 232 63.66 -5.50 -50.52
CA LYS A 232 62.64 -5.12 -51.53
C LYS A 232 61.60 -4.13 -51.01
N CYS A 233 61.96 -3.30 -50.04
CA CYS A 233 61.07 -2.29 -49.46
C CYS A 233 61.12 -0.96 -50.23
N LEU A 234 62.11 -0.76 -51.10
CA LEU A 234 62.31 0.45 -51.88
C LEU A 234 62.26 0.15 -53.38
N LEU A 235 61.36 0.83 -54.11
CA LEU A 235 61.33 0.83 -55.57
C LEU A 235 62.50 1.65 -56.14
N PRO A 236 62.88 1.42 -57.41
CA PRO A 236 63.84 2.27 -58.12
C PRO A 236 63.46 3.75 -58.09
N SER A 237 62.17 4.08 -58.07
CA SER A 237 61.60 5.44 -57.94
C SER A 237 61.83 6.11 -56.58
N GLY A 238 62.29 5.36 -55.57
CA GLY A 238 62.42 5.83 -54.18
C GLY A 238 61.12 5.75 -53.37
N GLU A 239 60.07 5.14 -53.91
CA GLU A 239 58.82 4.86 -53.20
C GLU A 239 58.92 3.56 -52.39
N PHE A 240 58.16 3.47 -51.29
CA PHE A 240 58.12 2.26 -50.47
C PHE A 240 57.20 1.19 -51.10
N ALA A 241 57.77 0.02 -51.38
CA ALA A 241 57.05 -1.15 -51.89
C ALA A 241 56.62 -2.06 -50.74
N VAL A 242 55.60 -1.64 -49.98
CA VAL A 242 55.13 -2.40 -48.81
C VAL A 242 54.72 -3.82 -49.19
N ASP A 243 54.07 -4.00 -50.34
CA ASP A 243 53.54 -5.29 -50.77
C ASP A 243 54.62 -6.36 -51.03
N THR A 244 55.77 -5.96 -51.58
CA THR A 244 56.87 -6.87 -51.95
C THR A 244 57.94 -6.99 -50.88
N MET A 245 57.81 -6.28 -49.77
CA MET A 245 58.81 -6.22 -48.72
C MET A 245 59.01 -7.59 -48.06
N ALA A 246 60.24 -8.10 -48.09
CA ALA A 246 60.67 -9.23 -47.29
C ALA A 246 61.18 -8.71 -45.94
N LEU A 247 60.69 -9.23 -44.83
CA LEU A 247 61.01 -8.78 -43.48
C LEU A 247 61.60 -9.93 -42.68
N ASP A 248 62.71 -9.69 -41.99
CA ASP A 248 63.27 -10.58 -40.99
C ASP A 248 63.70 -9.72 -39.79
N LEU A 249 62.98 -9.81 -38.67
CA LEU A 249 63.19 -9.01 -37.47
C LEU A 249 63.24 -9.92 -36.25
N SER A 250 64.31 -9.84 -35.47
CA SER A 250 64.50 -10.51 -34.19
C SER A 250 64.75 -9.47 -33.10
N VAL A 251 63.96 -9.50 -32.04
CA VAL A 251 64.12 -8.66 -30.85
C VAL A 251 64.32 -9.55 -29.64
N GLN A 252 65.43 -9.36 -28.94
CA GLN A 252 65.71 -10.02 -27.67
C GLN A 252 65.94 -8.97 -26.60
N ALA A 253 65.29 -9.09 -25.45
CA ALA A 253 65.55 -8.19 -24.35
C ALA A 253 65.33 -8.85 -22.99
N SER A 254 65.95 -8.30 -21.96
CA SER A 254 65.76 -8.64 -20.56
C SER A 254 65.85 -7.39 -19.70
N ALA A 255 65.29 -7.43 -18.48
CA ALA A 255 65.22 -6.29 -17.56
C ALA A 255 64.73 -4.99 -18.24
N LEU A 256 63.60 -5.04 -18.95
CA LEU A 256 62.95 -3.86 -19.53
C LEU A 256 61.73 -3.45 -18.71
N ALA A 257 61.59 -2.17 -18.37
CA ALA A 257 60.41 -1.67 -17.70
C ALA A 257 59.26 -1.46 -18.71
N VAL A 258 58.07 -1.93 -18.36
CA VAL A 258 56.83 -1.60 -19.08
C VAL A 258 56.13 -0.48 -18.31
N PRO A 259 55.94 0.70 -18.93
CA PRO A 259 55.19 1.77 -18.29
C PRO A 259 53.71 1.35 -18.19
N ALA A 260 53.28 0.97 -16.99
CA ALA A 260 51.90 0.64 -16.67
C ALA A 260 51.38 1.53 -15.54
N LYS A 261 50.07 1.84 -15.58
CA LYS A 261 49.45 2.81 -14.68
C LYS A 261 49.49 2.31 -13.23
N GLY A 262 50.40 2.88 -12.43
CA GLY A 262 50.48 2.61 -10.99
C GLY A 262 51.05 1.23 -10.61
N PHE A 263 51.56 0.45 -11.56
CA PHE A 263 52.14 -0.87 -11.28
C PHE A 263 53.34 -1.14 -12.18
N PRO A 264 54.59 -1.01 -11.68
CA PRO A 264 55.78 -1.19 -12.52
C PRO A 264 55.94 -2.67 -12.89
N LEU A 265 55.80 -3.00 -14.17
CA LEU A 265 56.04 -4.34 -14.69
C LEU A 265 57.46 -4.40 -15.28
N VAL A 266 58.19 -5.48 -15.01
CA VAL A 266 59.53 -5.70 -15.55
C VAL A 266 59.49 -6.93 -16.45
N ILE A 267 59.84 -6.75 -17.72
CA ILE A 267 60.07 -7.86 -18.64
C ILE A 267 61.40 -8.51 -18.24
N ASP A 268 61.33 -9.73 -17.73
CA ASP A 268 62.50 -10.56 -17.42
C ASP A 268 63.10 -11.12 -18.71
N ARG A 269 62.26 -11.48 -19.69
CA ARG A 269 62.67 -12.01 -20.99
C ARG A 269 61.68 -11.60 -22.07
N LEU A 270 62.19 -11.11 -23.20
CA LEU A 270 61.47 -10.86 -24.45
C LEU A 270 62.28 -11.52 -25.56
N GLN A 271 61.64 -12.36 -26.35
CA GLN A 271 62.24 -12.97 -27.55
C GLN A 271 61.20 -13.03 -28.63
N TRP A 272 61.26 -12.11 -29.59
CA TRP A 272 60.30 -12.00 -30.69
C TRP A 272 61.01 -12.13 -32.03
N THR A 273 60.35 -12.78 -32.98
CA THR A 273 60.82 -12.96 -34.35
C THR A 273 59.66 -12.73 -35.32
N VAL A 274 59.84 -11.84 -36.28
CA VAL A 274 58.88 -11.53 -37.34
C VAL A 274 59.53 -11.82 -38.67
N VAL A 275 58.97 -12.76 -39.45
CA VAL A 275 59.52 -13.18 -40.73
C VAL A 275 58.46 -13.13 -41.81
N SER A 276 58.82 -12.59 -42.97
CA SER A 276 58.01 -12.53 -44.18
C SER A 276 58.89 -12.58 -45.42
N ARG A 277 58.53 -13.40 -46.41
CA ARG A 277 59.20 -13.40 -47.73
C ARG A 277 58.69 -12.27 -48.63
N ALA A 278 57.42 -11.92 -48.45
CA ALA A 278 56.73 -10.80 -49.05
C ALA A 278 55.52 -10.50 -48.16
N LEU A 279 55.41 -9.26 -47.70
CA LEU A 279 54.34 -8.82 -46.81
C LEU A 279 52.93 -9.07 -47.38
N ARG A 280 52.77 -9.02 -48.71
CA ARG A 280 51.52 -9.37 -49.40
C ARG A 280 51.14 -10.85 -49.28
N ASP A 281 52.09 -11.75 -49.08
CA ASP A 281 51.83 -13.18 -49.09
C ASP A 281 51.61 -13.72 -47.68
N GLU A 282 52.60 -13.52 -46.80
CA GLU A 282 52.60 -14.13 -45.48
C GLU A 282 53.50 -13.38 -44.48
N VAL A 283 53.01 -13.20 -43.25
CA VAL A 283 53.76 -12.67 -42.12
C VAL A 283 53.65 -13.66 -40.96
N ARG A 284 54.80 -14.14 -40.46
CA ARG A 284 54.87 -14.98 -39.26
C ARG A 284 55.45 -14.18 -38.10
N VAL A 285 54.80 -14.24 -36.95
CA VAL A 285 55.24 -13.63 -35.69
C VAL A 285 55.36 -14.74 -34.66
N GLN A 286 56.55 -14.94 -34.11
CA GLN A 286 56.80 -15.91 -33.04
C GLN A 286 57.47 -15.22 -31.87
N GLY A 287 57.14 -15.60 -30.65
CA GLY A 287 57.92 -15.13 -29.52
C GLY A 287 57.39 -15.47 -28.14
N GLU A 288 58.21 -15.14 -27.16
CA GLU A 288 57.95 -15.30 -25.72
C GLU A 288 58.18 -13.96 -25.01
N ILE A 289 57.30 -13.64 -24.06
CA ILE A 289 57.48 -12.57 -23.07
C ILE A 289 57.29 -13.16 -21.69
N ALA A 290 58.33 -13.12 -20.86
CA ALA A 290 58.23 -13.35 -19.42
C ALA A 290 58.25 -12.00 -18.70
N VAL A 291 57.22 -11.73 -17.89
CA VAL A 291 57.09 -10.51 -17.09
C VAL A 291 57.13 -10.89 -15.62
N ALA A 292 57.98 -10.24 -14.84
CA ALA A 292 57.98 -10.28 -13.39
C ALA A 292 57.28 -9.06 -12.80
N LEU A 293 56.51 -9.33 -11.75
CA LEU A 293 55.90 -8.32 -10.91
C LEU A 293 56.84 -7.95 -9.75
N PRO A 294 56.67 -6.76 -9.13
CA PRO A 294 57.40 -6.38 -7.92
C PRO A 294 57.19 -7.35 -6.75
N THR A 295 56.06 -8.07 -6.74
CA THR A 295 55.70 -9.11 -5.76
C THR A 295 56.52 -10.40 -5.91
N GLY A 296 57.31 -10.54 -6.97
CA GLY A 296 58.11 -11.73 -7.27
C GLY A 296 57.38 -12.79 -8.11
N GLU A 297 56.12 -12.58 -8.44
CA GLU A 297 55.35 -13.45 -9.33
C GLU A 297 55.76 -13.25 -10.80
N GLN A 298 55.63 -14.30 -11.62
CA GLN A 298 55.96 -14.28 -13.05
C GLN A 298 54.77 -14.70 -13.91
N ALA A 299 54.60 -13.99 -15.03
CA ALA A 299 53.66 -14.32 -16.10
C ALA A 299 54.44 -14.60 -17.38
N VAL A 300 54.04 -15.62 -18.15
CA VAL A 300 54.68 -15.93 -19.44
C VAL A 300 53.63 -15.85 -20.54
N SER A 301 53.92 -15.13 -21.62
CA SER A 301 53.10 -15.06 -22.82
C SER A 301 53.89 -15.63 -23.99
N THR A 302 53.31 -16.56 -24.73
CA THR A 302 53.87 -17.15 -25.94
C THR A 302 52.95 -16.83 -27.12
N VAL A 303 53.53 -16.44 -28.24
CA VAL A 303 52.84 -16.02 -29.46
C VAL A 303 53.43 -16.82 -30.62
N ASP A 304 52.59 -17.48 -31.41
CA ASP A 304 52.94 -18.00 -32.74
C ASP A 304 51.78 -17.70 -33.66
N LEU A 305 51.90 -16.66 -34.48
CA LEU A 305 50.86 -16.18 -35.39
C LEU A 305 51.38 -16.18 -36.82
N LYS A 306 50.51 -16.54 -37.75
CA LYS A 306 50.77 -16.57 -39.18
C LYS A 306 49.61 -15.90 -39.90
N ALA A 307 49.83 -14.69 -40.39
CA ALA A 307 48.88 -13.97 -41.23
C ALA A 307 49.18 -14.28 -42.70
N ARG A 308 48.19 -14.73 -43.47
CA ARG A 308 48.27 -14.84 -44.93
C ARG A 308 47.50 -13.71 -45.58
N THR A 309 48.06 -13.16 -46.65
CA THR A 309 47.48 -12.06 -47.44
C THR A 309 46.90 -10.92 -46.60
N PRO A 310 47.68 -10.34 -45.66
CA PRO A 310 47.16 -9.41 -44.65
C PRO A 310 46.58 -8.11 -45.25
N PHE A 311 46.96 -7.76 -46.48
CA PHE A 311 46.49 -6.56 -47.18
C PHE A 311 45.30 -6.81 -48.11
N ASP A 312 44.90 -8.06 -48.33
CA ASP A 312 43.73 -8.42 -49.14
C ASP A 312 42.53 -8.67 -48.21
N ALA A 313 41.57 -7.73 -48.20
CA ALA A 313 40.40 -7.83 -47.33
C ALA A 313 39.54 -9.08 -47.60
N ALA A 314 39.56 -9.62 -48.82
CA ALA A 314 38.79 -10.80 -49.22
C ALA A 314 39.51 -12.12 -48.90
N ALA A 315 40.84 -12.13 -48.91
CA ALA A 315 41.65 -13.35 -48.72
C ALA A 315 42.38 -13.42 -47.36
N ARG A 316 42.41 -12.34 -46.56
CA ARG A 316 43.14 -12.28 -45.29
C ARG A 316 42.70 -13.39 -44.33
N SER A 317 43.68 -14.05 -43.74
CA SER A 317 43.46 -15.12 -42.77
C SER A 317 44.58 -15.07 -41.72
N VAL A 318 44.25 -15.34 -40.45
CA VAL A 318 45.26 -15.42 -39.38
C VAL A 318 45.12 -16.78 -38.72
N ALA A 319 46.21 -17.53 -38.66
CA ALA A 319 46.27 -18.82 -37.97
C ALA A 319 47.38 -18.80 -36.92
N GLY A 320 47.21 -19.52 -35.81
CA GLY A 320 48.22 -19.62 -34.76
C GLY A 320 47.63 -19.58 -33.35
N SER A 321 48.47 -19.32 -32.35
CA SER A 321 48.03 -19.23 -30.96
C SER A 321 48.77 -18.17 -30.15
N VAL A 322 48.05 -17.59 -29.20
CA VAL A 322 48.59 -16.75 -28.12
C VAL A 322 48.24 -17.42 -26.80
N ARG A 323 49.23 -17.77 -25.99
CA ARG A 323 49.06 -18.43 -24.70
C ARG A 323 49.73 -17.61 -23.60
N ILE A 324 48.92 -17.20 -22.62
CA ILE A 324 49.34 -16.48 -21.42
C ILE A 324 49.19 -17.46 -20.25
N GLU A 325 50.28 -17.68 -19.51
CA GLU A 325 50.33 -18.55 -18.34
C GLU A 325 50.54 -17.75 -17.07
N ARG A 326 49.74 -18.07 -16.05
CA ARG A 326 49.90 -17.59 -14.67
C ARG A 326 49.99 -16.06 -14.54
N LEU A 327 49.24 -15.30 -15.35
CA LEU A 327 49.17 -13.84 -15.22
C LEU A 327 48.58 -13.47 -13.86
N PRO A 328 49.33 -12.85 -12.94
CA PRO A 328 48.78 -12.50 -11.63
C PRO A 328 47.70 -11.44 -11.78
N THR A 329 46.58 -11.65 -11.09
CA THR A 329 45.43 -10.72 -11.16
C THR A 329 45.74 -9.38 -10.51
N SER A 330 46.73 -9.32 -9.61
CA SER A 330 47.28 -8.10 -9.02
C SER A 330 47.74 -7.08 -10.09
N ALA A 331 48.30 -7.55 -11.21
CA ALA A 331 48.66 -6.68 -12.33
C ALA A 331 47.44 -6.09 -13.06
N LEU A 332 46.27 -6.70 -12.93
CA LEU A 332 45.01 -6.22 -13.53
C LEU A 332 44.27 -5.25 -12.59
N ALA A 333 44.54 -5.27 -11.30
CA ALA A 333 43.82 -4.48 -10.29
C ALA A 333 43.67 -2.98 -10.63
N PRO A 334 44.68 -2.26 -11.18
CA PRO A 334 44.53 -0.85 -11.55
C PRO A 334 43.54 -0.59 -12.69
N TYR A 335 43.19 -1.64 -13.45
CA TYR A 335 42.30 -1.59 -14.61
C TYR A 335 40.91 -2.15 -14.30
N LEU A 336 40.74 -2.78 -13.14
CA LEU A 336 39.44 -3.28 -12.71
C LEU A 336 38.58 -2.15 -12.12
N PRO A 337 37.24 -2.25 -12.21
CA PRO A 337 36.35 -1.36 -11.48
C PRO A 337 36.64 -1.42 -9.98
N ARG A 338 36.54 -0.28 -9.27
CA ARG A 338 36.81 -0.20 -7.82
C ARG A 338 36.01 -1.18 -6.95
N ALA A 339 34.88 -1.66 -7.44
CA ALA A 339 34.02 -2.63 -6.74
C ALA A 339 34.56 -4.08 -6.80
N MET A 340 35.49 -4.36 -7.70
CA MET A 340 36.06 -5.69 -7.92
C MET A 340 37.44 -5.78 -7.25
N ASP A 341 37.62 -6.81 -6.44
CA ASP A 341 38.91 -7.19 -5.89
C ASP A 341 39.48 -8.31 -6.76
N ALA A 342 40.57 -8.01 -7.46
CA ALA A 342 41.22 -8.92 -8.41
C ALA A 342 41.50 -10.31 -7.80
N GLN A 343 42.02 -10.34 -6.58
CA GLN A 343 42.49 -11.57 -5.94
C GLN A 343 41.32 -12.38 -5.38
N ARG A 344 40.34 -11.70 -4.76
CA ARG A 344 39.14 -12.35 -4.20
C ARG A 344 38.17 -12.83 -5.28
N ASP A 345 37.93 -12.01 -6.30
CA ASP A 345 36.82 -12.22 -7.25
C ASP A 345 37.22 -13.04 -8.48
N ILE A 346 38.49 -12.99 -8.90
CA ILE A 346 38.99 -13.73 -10.07
C ILE A 346 39.86 -14.92 -9.62
N GLY A 347 40.71 -14.70 -8.61
CA GLY A 347 41.72 -15.64 -8.13
C GLY A 347 43.12 -15.03 -8.17
N PRO A 348 44.19 -15.74 -7.78
CA PRO A 348 45.55 -15.22 -7.76
C PRO A 348 46.16 -15.07 -9.16
N SER A 349 45.74 -15.87 -10.13
CA SER A 349 46.29 -15.82 -11.50
C SER A 349 45.29 -16.26 -12.57
N ILE A 350 45.56 -15.85 -13.81
CA ILE A 350 44.78 -16.19 -15.01
C ILE A 350 45.68 -16.89 -16.01
N THR A 351 45.17 -17.95 -16.62
CA THR A 351 45.75 -18.58 -17.82
C THR A 351 44.78 -18.37 -18.98
N ALA A 352 45.28 -17.93 -20.13
CA ALA A 352 44.46 -17.70 -21.31
C ALA A 352 45.13 -18.27 -22.56
N VAL A 353 44.36 -18.91 -23.43
CA VAL A 353 44.80 -19.46 -24.71
C VAL A 353 43.84 -19.00 -25.80
N LEU A 354 44.33 -18.20 -26.73
CA LEU A 354 43.65 -17.86 -27.97
C LEU A 354 44.26 -18.69 -29.09
N VAL A 355 43.44 -19.46 -29.81
CA VAL A 355 43.84 -20.15 -31.03
C VAL A 355 43.05 -19.55 -32.18
N LEU A 356 43.72 -19.22 -33.27
CA LEU A 356 43.14 -18.69 -34.50
C LEU A 356 43.37 -19.71 -35.62
N ASP A 357 42.37 -19.91 -36.46
CA ASP A 357 42.45 -20.71 -37.68
C ASP A 357 41.68 -20.01 -38.81
N GLY A 358 42.39 -19.16 -39.54
CA GLY A 358 41.86 -18.39 -40.64
C GLY A 358 40.91 -17.28 -40.18
N THR A 359 39.60 -17.49 -40.39
CA THR A 359 38.53 -16.59 -39.92
C THR A 359 37.88 -17.08 -38.63
N GLN A 360 38.27 -18.25 -38.12
CA GLN A 360 37.78 -18.83 -36.88
C GLN A 360 38.76 -18.61 -35.74
N GLY A 361 38.27 -18.57 -34.51
CA GLY A 361 39.09 -18.48 -33.32
C GLY A 361 38.42 -19.06 -32.09
N THR A 362 39.22 -19.66 -31.21
CA THR A 362 38.78 -20.16 -29.91
C THR A 362 39.57 -19.49 -28.80
N LEU A 363 38.88 -18.99 -27.77
CA LEU A 363 39.45 -18.42 -26.56
C LEU A 363 39.12 -19.33 -25.39
N GLN A 364 40.14 -19.75 -24.66
CA GLN A 364 40.02 -20.40 -23.35
C GLN A 364 40.64 -19.47 -22.31
N LEU A 365 39.92 -19.16 -21.24
CA LEU A 365 40.42 -18.41 -20.09
C LEU A 365 40.08 -19.21 -18.84
N GLN A 366 41.06 -19.40 -17.97
CA GLN A 366 40.91 -20.13 -16.71
C GLN A 366 41.56 -19.35 -15.57
N ALA A 367 40.77 -19.12 -14.54
CA ALA A 367 41.16 -18.63 -13.22
C ALA A 367 40.46 -19.48 -12.15
N ASP A 368 40.68 -19.18 -10.87
CA ASP A 368 40.07 -19.95 -9.77
C ASP A 368 38.54 -19.79 -9.74
N SER A 369 38.08 -18.54 -9.91
CA SER A 369 36.66 -18.20 -9.82
C SER A 369 35.98 -17.98 -11.17
N ILE A 370 36.72 -18.03 -12.29
CA ILE A 370 36.21 -17.74 -13.64
C ILE A 370 36.79 -18.72 -14.67
N ARG A 371 35.95 -19.27 -15.54
CA ARG A 371 36.34 -20.01 -16.74
C ARG A 371 35.55 -19.49 -17.94
N VAL A 372 36.22 -19.23 -19.04
CA VAL A 372 35.59 -18.82 -20.31
C VAL A 372 36.08 -19.74 -21.41
N ASN A 373 35.16 -20.32 -22.17
CA ASN A 373 35.45 -21.02 -23.41
C ASN A 373 34.59 -20.40 -24.49
N ALA A 374 35.19 -19.72 -25.45
CA ALA A 374 34.47 -19.07 -26.55
C ALA A 374 35.02 -19.57 -27.88
N ALA A 375 34.13 -19.76 -28.85
CA ALA A 375 34.45 -20.01 -30.25
C ALA A 375 33.71 -18.98 -31.10
N ALA A 376 34.46 -18.34 -31.98
CA ALA A 376 33.98 -17.27 -32.83
C ALA A 376 34.46 -17.48 -34.27
N SER A 377 33.73 -16.94 -35.22
CA SER A 377 34.08 -16.91 -36.62
C SER A 377 33.68 -15.58 -37.24
N LEU A 378 34.47 -15.09 -38.18
CA LEU A 378 34.18 -13.88 -38.93
C LEU A 378 33.50 -14.26 -40.25
N GLU A 379 32.35 -13.66 -40.55
CA GLU A 379 31.64 -13.86 -41.83
C GLU A 379 32.45 -13.29 -43.01
N GLU A 380 32.23 -13.84 -44.21
CA GLU A 380 32.87 -13.42 -45.45
C GLU A 380 32.63 -11.91 -45.69
N GLY A 381 33.72 -11.13 -45.80
CA GLY A 381 33.67 -9.66 -45.88
C GLY A 381 33.87 -8.91 -44.54
N GLY A 382 33.90 -9.61 -43.40
CA GLY A 382 34.28 -9.01 -42.11
C GLY A 382 33.24 -8.13 -41.43
N THR A 383 31.99 -8.17 -41.91
CA THR A 383 30.89 -7.33 -41.43
C THR A 383 30.10 -7.94 -40.28
N LYS A 384 30.43 -9.18 -39.86
CA LYS A 384 29.70 -9.89 -38.80
C LYS A 384 30.60 -10.87 -38.07
N LEU A 385 30.50 -10.86 -36.75
CA LEU A 385 31.11 -11.84 -35.85
C LEU A 385 30.05 -12.87 -35.44
N VAL A 386 30.29 -14.14 -35.73
CA VAL A 386 29.43 -15.25 -35.33
C VAL A 386 30.11 -16.04 -34.21
N LEU A 387 29.59 -15.88 -32.99
CA LEU A 387 29.91 -16.72 -31.83
C LEU A 387 29.14 -18.04 -31.99
N SER A 388 29.86 -19.16 -32.11
CA SER A 388 29.26 -20.49 -32.33
C SER A 388 29.07 -21.26 -31.03
N THR A 389 29.94 -21.06 -30.02
CA THR A 389 29.76 -21.58 -28.66
C THR A 389 30.52 -20.70 -27.68
N THR A 390 29.85 -20.07 -26.72
CA THR A 390 30.52 -19.37 -25.62
C THR A 390 29.98 -19.88 -24.28
N SER A 391 30.82 -20.41 -23.42
CA SER A 391 30.47 -20.80 -22.06
C SER A 391 31.32 -20.01 -21.08
N VAL A 392 30.69 -19.29 -20.17
CA VAL A 392 31.33 -18.56 -19.08
C VAL A 392 30.84 -19.17 -17.77
N GLN A 393 31.73 -19.72 -16.95
CA GLN A 393 31.44 -20.17 -15.60
C GLN A 393 32.13 -19.23 -14.62
N ALA A 394 31.41 -18.70 -13.66
CA ALA A 394 31.95 -17.78 -12.65
C ALA A 394 31.32 -18.01 -11.28
N ALA A 395 32.04 -17.67 -10.21
CA ALA A 395 31.51 -17.61 -8.85
C ALA A 395 31.39 -16.14 -8.41
N VAL A 396 30.17 -15.64 -8.28
CA VAL A 396 29.90 -14.26 -7.87
C VAL A 396 29.95 -14.16 -6.35
N GLN A 397 30.92 -13.43 -5.82
CA GLN A 397 31.09 -13.23 -4.38
C GLN A 397 30.01 -12.27 -3.83
N PRO A 398 29.51 -12.48 -2.59
CA PRO A 398 28.54 -11.58 -1.97
C PRO A 398 28.94 -10.09 -1.97
N ALA A 399 30.24 -9.84 -1.80
CA ALA A 399 30.79 -8.49 -1.78
C ALA A 399 30.72 -7.75 -3.12
N MET A 400 30.57 -8.47 -4.25
CA MET A 400 30.43 -7.86 -5.57
C MET A 400 29.02 -7.32 -5.81
N VAL A 401 28.01 -7.90 -5.15
CA VAL A 401 26.60 -7.53 -5.35
C VAL A 401 25.89 -7.44 -4.00
N PRO A 402 26.31 -6.52 -3.12
CA PRO A 402 25.77 -6.41 -1.76
C PRO A 402 24.26 -6.13 -1.77
N SER A 403 23.75 -5.49 -2.82
CA SER A 403 22.33 -5.21 -3.01
C SER A 403 21.47 -6.46 -3.19
N LEU A 404 22.03 -7.58 -3.64
CA LEU A 404 21.32 -8.87 -3.73
C LEU A 404 21.28 -9.63 -2.41
N GLY A 405 22.01 -9.18 -1.38
CA GLY A 405 22.01 -9.82 -0.06
C GLY A 405 22.47 -11.28 -0.05
N LEU A 406 23.33 -11.70 -0.99
CA LEU A 406 23.80 -13.09 -1.08
C LEU A 406 24.49 -13.51 0.23
N ALA A 407 24.11 -14.66 0.78
CA ALA A 407 24.76 -15.22 1.97
C ALA A 407 26.08 -15.94 1.65
N GLU A 408 26.18 -16.53 0.45
CA GLU A 408 27.30 -17.35 -0.02
C GLU A 408 27.62 -17.03 -1.50
N PRO A 409 28.81 -17.41 -2.02
CA PRO A 409 29.14 -17.22 -3.42
C PRO A 409 28.16 -17.92 -4.36
N LEU A 410 27.67 -17.20 -5.37
CA LEU A 410 26.70 -17.72 -6.34
C LEU A 410 27.43 -18.22 -7.59
N ALA A 411 27.33 -19.52 -7.87
CA ALA A 411 27.78 -20.07 -9.14
C ALA A 411 26.87 -19.57 -10.28
N VAL A 412 27.47 -19.03 -11.34
CA VAL A 412 26.80 -18.54 -12.56
C VAL A 412 27.45 -19.18 -13.77
N GLN A 413 26.64 -19.70 -14.69
CA GLN A 413 27.05 -20.23 -15.97
C GLN A 413 26.29 -19.49 -17.07
N VAL A 414 26.98 -18.99 -18.08
CA VAL A 414 26.39 -18.32 -19.25
C VAL A 414 26.82 -19.09 -20.49
N ASP A 415 25.89 -19.76 -21.13
CA ASP A 415 26.10 -20.52 -22.36
C ASP A 415 25.40 -19.82 -23.53
N ILE A 416 26.17 -19.21 -24.42
CA ILE A 416 25.70 -18.66 -25.69
C ILE A 416 25.86 -19.75 -26.74
N ALA A 417 24.72 -20.32 -27.17
CA ALA A 417 24.67 -21.37 -28.19
C ALA A 417 24.89 -20.81 -29.60
N SER A 418 24.47 -19.58 -29.86
CA SER A 418 24.91 -18.82 -31.03
C SER A 418 24.68 -17.33 -30.80
N ALA A 419 25.60 -16.49 -31.29
CA ALA A 419 25.34 -15.06 -31.38
C ALA A 419 25.97 -14.48 -32.63
N ALA A 420 25.18 -13.75 -33.41
CA ALA A 420 25.57 -13.06 -34.61
C ALA A 420 25.61 -11.57 -34.28
N LEU A 421 26.80 -10.96 -34.29
CA LEU A 421 27.02 -9.57 -33.94
C LEU A 421 27.49 -8.80 -35.19
N PRO A 422 26.73 -7.81 -35.67
CA PRO A 422 27.18 -6.95 -36.77
C PRO A 422 28.42 -6.15 -36.35
N LEU A 423 29.40 -6.08 -37.25
CA LEU A 423 30.59 -5.27 -37.13
C LEU A 423 30.49 -4.13 -38.15
N SER A 424 30.72 -2.89 -37.72
CA SER A 424 30.88 -1.76 -38.65
C SER A 424 32.33 -1.31 -38.68
N ILE A 425 32.86 -1.09 -39.89
CA ILE A 425 34.12 -0.41 -40.11
C ILE A 425 33.75 0.97 -40.68
N GLY A 426 33.50 1.94 -39.80
CA GLY A 426 33.24 3.34 -40.18
C GLY A 426 31.79 3.70 -40.58
N GLY A 427 30.80 2.83 -40.30
CA GLY A 427 29.38 3.06 -40.61
C GLY A 427 28.45 2.84 -39.41
N ALA A 428 27.15 3.07 -39.58
CA ALA A 428 26.15 2.66 -38.59
C ALA A 428 26.11 1.13 -38.47
N ILE A 429 26.07 0.61 -37.24
CA ILE A 429 25.94 -0.83 -36.98
C ILE A 429 24.55 -1.27 -37.45
N ASP A 430 24.49 -2.23 -38.36
CA ASP A 430 23.23 -2.84 -38.77
C ASP A 430 22.75 -3.84 -37.71
N TRP A 431 22.15 -3.30 -36.65
CA TRP A 431 21.53 -4.09 -35.57
C TRP A 431 20.49 -5.08 -36.10
N ASN A 432 20.07 -4.94 -37.36
CA ASN A 432 19.11 -5.84 -37.95
C ASN A 432 19.63 -7.28 -38.07
N ALA A 433 20.95 -7.42 -38.27
CA ALA A 433 21.64 -8.69 -38.39
C ALA A 433 21.99 -9.34 -37.03
N CYS A 434 21.64 -8.68 -35.91
CA CYS A 434 21.90 -9.20 -34.58
C CYS A 434 20.94 -10.33 -34.21
N ALA A 435 21.48 -11.52 -33.93
CA ALA A 435 20.71 -12.66 -33.44
C ALA A 435 21.45 -13.29 -32.26
N VAL A 436 20.73 -13.69 -31.21
CA VAL A 436 21.33 -14.25 -30.00
C VAL A 436 20.47 -15.41 -29.49
N GLN A 437 21.12 -16.53 -29.23
CA GLN A 437 20.55 -17.66 -28.50
C GLN A 437 21.50 -18.02 -27.37
N GLY A 438 21.04 -17.89 -26.14
CA GLY A 438 21.83 -18.20 -24.96
C GLY A 438 21.01 -18.63 -23.77
N ARG A 439 21.70 -19.12 -22.75
CA ARG A 439 21.18 -19.59 -21.48
C ARG A 439 22.08 -19.07 -20.37
N ILE A 440 21.50 -18.46 -19.36
CA ILE A 440 22.18 -18.14 -18.09
C ILE A 440 21.64 -19.13 -17.07
N ALA A 441 22.49 -19.81 -16.32
CA ALA A 441 22.13 -20.68 -15.22
C ALA A 441 22.83 -20.23 -13.95
N THR A 442 22.12 -20.18 -12.83
CA THR A 442 22.68 -19.90 -11.52
C THR A 442 22.49 -21.12 -10.62
N GLY A 443 23.44 -21.36 -9.72
CA GLY A 443 23.28 -22.32 -8.65
C GLY A 443 22.18 -21.92 -7.65
N ALA A 444 21.87 -22.81 -6.72
CA ALA A 444 21.03 -22.47 -5.58
C ALA A 444 21.76 -21.43 -4.69
N ALA A 445 21.00 -20.52 -4.11
CA ALA A 445 21.52 -19.43 -3.29
C ALA A 445 20.61 -19.19 -2.07
N ALA A 446 21.09 -18.44 -1.09
CA ALA A 446 20.25 -17.85 -0.06
C ALA A 446 20.40 -16.33 -0.11
N ILE A 447 19.27 -15.62 -0.24
CA ILE A 447 19.21 -14.16 -0.19
C ILE A 447 18.80 -13.75 1.22
N ARG A 448 19.57 -12.85 1.82
CA ARG A 448 19.24 -12.17 3.07
C ARG A 448 18.27 -11.03 2.78
N CYS A 449 16.99 -11.24 3.07
CA CYS A 449 15.95 -10.21 2.92
C CYS A 449 15.96 -9.23 4.10
N THR A 450 16.24 -9.75 5.30
CA THR A 450 16.45 -9.00 6.55
C THR A 450 17.49 -9.72 7.40
N ASP A 451 17.92 -9.14 8.52
CA ASP A 451 18.88 -9.80 9.43
C ASP A 451 18.41 -11.18 9.94
N ALA A 452 17.09 -11.41 9.97
CA ALA A 452 16.47 -12.63 10.47
C ALA A 452 15.96 -13.59 9.37
N ILE A 453 15.86 -13.14 8.11
CA ILE A 453 15.20 -13.91 7.04
C ILE A 453 16.19 -14.20 5.90
N LEU A 454 16.49 -15.50 5.74
CA LEU A 454 17.18 -16.05 4.58
C LEU A 454 16.16 -16.74 3.67
N LEU A 455 16.00 -16.20 2.47
CA LEU A 455 15.12 -16.76 1.45
C LEU A 455 15.94 -17.69 0.54
N PRO A 456 15.67 -19.01 0.53
CA PRO A 456 16.37 -19.92 -0.36
C PRO A 456 15.87 -19.74 -1.78
N LEU A 457 16.80 -19.49 -2.70
CA LEU A 457 16.60 -19.54 -4.14
C LEU A 457 17.13 -20.87 -4.66
N GLY A 458 16.33 -21.59 -5.44
CA GLY A 458 16.83 -22.74 -6.18
C GLY A 458 17.67 -22.32 -7.38
N ALA A 459 18.27 -23.32 -8.04
CA ALA A 459 18.95 -23.10 -9.30
C ALA A 459 17.98 -22.44 -10.30
N THR A 460 18.41 -21.37 -10.95
CA THR A 460 17.59 -20.57 -11.85
C THR A 460 18.23 -20.56 -13.22
N THR A 461 17.45 -20.78 -14.27
CA THR A 461 17.91 -20.69 -15.65
C THR A 461 17.10 -19.66 -16.44
N VAL A 462 17.80 -18.78 -17.14
CA VAL A 462 17.26 -17.76 -18.05
C VAL A 462 17.68 -18.11 -19.47
N ASP A 463 16.77 -18.65 -20.26
CA ASP A 463 16.94 -18.86 -21.69
C ASP A 463 16.54 -17.58 -22.45
N VAL A 464 17.39 -17.13 -23.37
CA VAL A 464 17.15 -15.98 -24.22
C VAL A 464 17.27 -16.41 -25.69
N ARG A 465 16.24 -16.12 -26.49
CA ARG A 465 16.21 -16.41 -27.93
C ARG A 465 15.74 -15.17 -28.69
N ALA A 466 16.58 -14.67 -29.59
CA ALA A 466 16.27 -13.60 -30.52
C ALA A 466 16.79 -13.96 -31.90
N ALA A 467 15.90 -14.10 -32.88
CA ALA A 467 16.23 -14.44 -34.26
C ALA A 467 16.41 -13.20 -35.17
N GLY A 468 16.65 -12.03 -34.58
CA GLY A 468 16.66 -10.73 -35.25
C GLY A 468 15.81 -9.70 -34.53
N HIS A 469 16.13 -8.42 -34.70
CA HIS A 469 15.37 -7.25 -34.22
C HIS A 469 13.87 -7.22 -34.58
N ALA A 470 13.49 -7.72 -35.76
CA ALA A 470 12.10 -7.77 -36.23
C ALA A 470 11.31 -8.91 -35.58
N VAL A 471 11.99 -9.88 -34.95
CA VAL A 471 11.40 -11.01 -34.25
C VAL A 471 11.38 -10.69 -32.76
N PRO A 472 10.28 -10.99 -32.04
CA PRO A 472 10.27 -10.84 -30.59
C PRO A 472 11.41 -11.64 -29.94
N MET A 473 12.07 -11.05 -28.95
CA MET A 473 13.01 -11.73 -28.09
C MET A 473 12.25 -12.52 -27.04
N GLU A 474 12.37 -13.84 -27.07
CA GLU A 474 11.83 -14.72 -26.04
C GLU A 474 12.82 -14.85 -24.89
N ILE A 475 12.36 -14.57 -23.67
CA ILE A 475 13.08 -14.72 -22.42
C ILE A 475 12.28 -15.71 -21.56
N ARG A 476 12.87 -16.84 -21.22
CA ARG A 476 12.27 -17.84 -20.34
C ARG A 476 13.12 -17.99 -19.09
N ILE A 477 12.53 -17.72 -17.93
CA ILE A 477 13.15 -17.88 -16.61
C ILE A 477 12.50 -19.08 -15.96
N ASP A 478 13.26 -20.08 -15.56
CA ASP A 478 12.81 -21.21 -14.75
C ASP A 478 13.67 -21.27 -13.48
N GLY A 479 13.07 -21.27 -12.30
CA GLY A 479 13.79 -21.33 -11.04
C GLY A 479 12.91 -21.77 -9.88
N SER A 480 13.34 -21.52 -8.66
CA SER A 480 12.47 -21.70 -7.49
C SER A 480 12.80 -20.73 -6.36
N VAL A 481 11.79 -20.39 -5.57
CA VAL A 481 11.90 -19.53 -4.38
C VAL A 481 11.22 -20.25 -3.23
N GLY A 482 11.91 -20.43 -2.10
CA GLY A 482 11.32 -21.13 -0.96
C GLY A 482 10.97 -22.59 -1.24
N GLY A 483 11.64 -23.24 -2.20
CA GLY A 483 11.30 -24.59 -2.68
C GLY A 483 10.14 -24.66 -3.68
N THR A 484 9.58 -23.51 -4.11
CA THR A 484 8.45 -23.44 -5.03
C THR A 484 8.90 -23.01 -6.41
N ALA A 485 8.53 -23.76 -7.45
CA ALA A 485 8.92 -23.48 -8.82
C ALA A 485 8.36 -22.14 -9.32
N VAL A 486 9.18 -21.37 -10.01
CA VAL A 486 8.82 -20.10 -10.66
C VAL A 486 9.21 -20.22 -12.12
N THR A 487 8.25 -20.02 -13.02
CA THR A 487 8.47 -19.96 -14.47
C THR A 487 7.96 -18.63 -14.99
N ALA A 488 8.82 -17.85 -15.65
CA ALA A 488 8.43 -16.65 -16.39
C ALA A 488 8.77 -16.85 -17.87
N VAL A 489 7.84 -16.55 -18.76
CA VAL A 489 8.06 -16.53 -20.21
C VAL A 489 7.66 -15.15 -20.70
N GLN A 490 8.56 -14.44 -21.36
CA GLN A 490 8.37 -13.09 -21.84
C GLN A 490 8.79 -12.99 -23.30
N SER A 491 7.97 -12.40 -24.14
CA SER A 491 8.24 -12.08 -25.54
C SER A 491 8.33 -10.57 -25.66
N VAL A 492 9.54 -10.05 -25.88
CA VAL A 492 9.85 -8.63 -25.94
C VAL A 492 9.98 -8.18 -27.40
N THR A 493 9.19 -7.18 -27.79
CA THR A 493 9.20 -6.53 -29.10
C THR A 493 9.80 -5.12 -28.99
N GLY A 494 10.31 -4.58 -30.10
CA GLY A 494 10.86 -3.22 -30.13
C GLY A 494 12.22 -3.04 -29.46
N TRP A 495 12.95 -4.11 -29.16
CA TRP A 495 14.25 -4.04 -28.49
C TRP A 495 15.34 -3.31 -29.32
N ALA A 496 15.24 -3.30 -30.65
CA ALA A 496 16.13 -2.48 -31.48
C ALA A 496 15.86 -0.97 -31.35
N GLN A 497 14.62 -0.57 -31.10
CA GLN A 497 14.28 0.83 -30.84
C GLN A 497 14.87 1.27 -29.48
N LEU A 498 14.89 0.38 -28.49
CA LEU A 498 15.60 0.62 -27.22
C LEU A 498 17.10 0.85 -27.43
N LEU A 499 17.77 0.04 -28.25
CA LEU A 499 19.18 0.24 -28.59
C LEU A 499 19.43 1.54 -29.36
N ALA A 500 18.42 2.04 -30.08
CA ALA A 500 18.42 3.35 -30.73
C ALA A 500 17.98 4.51 -29.80
N GLY A 501 17.75 4.25 -28.50
CA GLY A 501 17.36 5.26 -27.51
C GLY A 501 15.86 5.60 -27.46
N GLN A 502 15.00 4.84 -28.14
CA GLN A 502 13.55 4.99 -28.13
C GLN A 502 12.91 3.96 -27.19
N SER A 503 12.84 4.28 -25.90
CA SER A 503 12.31 3.39 -24.85
C SER A 503 10.82 3.09 -24.97
N ASP A 504 10.04 4.00 -25.55
CA ASP A 504 8.57 3.95 -25.51
C ASP A 504 7.97 2.87 -26.44
N ALA A 505 8.77 2.36 -27.36
CA ALA A 505 8.37 1.33 -28.33
C ALA A 505 8.57 -0.10 -27.80
N LEU A 506 9.07 -0.28 -26.58
CA LEU A 506 9.27 -1.59 -25.99
C LEU A 506 7.93 -2.21 -25.58
N GLY A 507 7.52 -3.27 -26.27
CA GLY A 507 6.36 -4.10 -25.93
C GLY A 507 6.79 -5.42 -25.29
N ALA A 508 6.12 -5.87 -24.24
CA ALA A 508 6.32 -7.17 -23.63
C ALA A 508 4.99 -7.91 -23.53
N LYS A 509 5.00 -9.18 -23.94
CA LYS A 509 3.89 -10.11 -23.77
C LYS A 509 4.40 -11.38 -23.11
N GLY A 510 3.78 -11.84 -22.03
CA GLY A 510 4.29 -13.00 -21.33
C GLY A 510 3.43 -13.49 -20.18
N SER A 511 3.92 -14.53 -19.52
CA SER A 511 3.30 -15.13 -18.35
C SER A 511 4.35 -15.37 -17.26
N LEU A 512 4.03 -15.05 -16.01
CA LEU A 512 4.74 -15.47 -14.82
C LEU A 512 3.84 -16.43 -14.05
N ALA A 513 4.31 -17.65 -13.82
CA ALA A 513 3.64 -18.66 -13.03
C ALA A 513 4.52 -19.04 -11.83
N ILE A 514 3.98 -18.86 -10.63
CA ILE A 514 4.54 -19.36 -9.38
C ILE A 514 3.69 -20.57 -9.01
N ALA A 515 4.32 -21.74 -8.93
CA ALA A 515 3.67 -22.97 -8.49
C ALA A 515 3.07 -22.80 -7.08
N PRO A 516 2.13 -23.66 -6.65
CA PRO A 516 1.55 -23.56 -5.31
C PRO A 516 2.64 -23.63 -4.22
N LEU A 517 2.87 -22.53 -3.53
CA LEU A 517 3.76 -22.43 -2.37
C LEU A 517 3.09 -23.10 -1.18
N ASP A 518 3.61 -24.25 -0.75
CA ASP A 518 3.17 -24.93 0.47
C ASP A 518 3.63 -24.15 1.71
N ILE A 519 2.70 -23.40 2.30
CA ILE A 519 2.98 -22.54 3.46
C ILE A 519 3.46 -23.36 4.66
N THR A 520 3.09 -24.64 4.77
CA THR A 520 3.55 -25.51 5.86
C THR A 520 5.05 -25.77 5.82
N LYS A 521 5.65 -25.70 4.62
CA LYS A 521 7.09 -25.95 4.38
C LYS A 521 7.90 -24.65 4.22
N ALA A 522 7.25 -23.50 4.24
CA ALA A 522 7.89 -22.19 4.16
C ALA A 522 8.58 -21.85 5.50
N SER A 523 9.71 -22.49 5.79
CA SER A 523 10.51 -22.26 7.00
C SER A 523 11.10 -20.85 7.10
N TRP A 524 11.15 -20.13 5.97
CA TRP A 524 11.59 -18.74 5.88
C TRP A 524 10.51 -17.74 6.34
N LEU A 525 9.25 -18.15 6.49
CA LEU A 525 8.20 -17.33 7.09
C LEU A 525 8.28 -17.39 8.62
N PRO A 526 8.17 -16.26 9.34
CA PRO A 526 8.03 -16.25 10.78
C PRO A 526 6.88 -17.14 11.25
N ASP A 527 7.06 -17.86 12.37
CA ASP A 527 6.09 -18.83 12.89
C ASP A 527 4.70 -18.21 13.11
N ASP A 528 4.64 -16.95 13.54
CA ASP A 528 3.38 -16.23 13.76
C ASP A 528 2.59 -16.03 12.45
N ILE A 529 3.30 -15.65 11.37
CA ILE A 529 2.72 -15.42 10.04
C ILE A 529 2.31 -16.76 9.43
N ARG A 530 3.19 -17.77 9.51
CA ARG A 530 2.87 -19.12 9.02
C ARG A 530 1.65 -19.69 9.74
N THR A 531 1.58 -19.56 11.06
CA THR A 531 0.45 -20.01 11.88
C THR A 531 -0.83 -19.25 11.53
N MET A 532 -0.75 -17.93 11.32
CA MET A 532 -1.89 -17.11 10.91
C MET A 532 -2.44 -17.55 9.53
N LEU A 533 -1.55 -17.77 8.55
CA LEU A 533 -1.95 -18.20 7.20
C LEU A 533 -2.57 -19.60 7.22
N LEU A 534 -1.97 -20.55 7.95
CA LEU A 534 -2.51 -21.91 8.10
C LEU A 534 -3.87 -21.91 8.83
N GLN A 535 -4.03 -21.08 9.85
CA GLN A 535 -5.32 -20.91 10.56
C GLN A 535 -6.39 -20.26 9.68
N SER A 536 -6.00 -19.50 8.67
CA SER A 536 -6.89 -18.89 7.68
C SER A 536 -7.21 -19.84 6.52
N ALA A 537 -6.90 -21.14 6.67
CA ALA A 537 -7.01 -22.17 5.63
C ALA A 537 -6.23 -21.87 4.34
N VAL A 538 -5.26 -20.95 4.39
CA VAL A 538 -4.32 -20.70 3.29
C VAL A 538 -3.22 -21.73 3.40
N SER A 539 -3.35 -22.84 2.69
CA SER A 539 -2.37 -23.93 2.66
C SER A 539 -1.40 -23.79 1.48
N SER A 540 -1.87 -23.24 0.37
CA SER A 540 -1.06 -23.01 -0.82
C SER A 540 -1.34 -21.66 -1.47
N VAL A 541 -0.30 -21.04 -2.02
CA VAL A 541 -0.39 -19.80 -2.80
C VAL A 541 0.17 -20.06 -4.20
N ALA A 542 -0.67 -20.03 -5.22
CA ALA A 542 -0.20 -20.06 -6.61
C ALA A 542 -0.54 -18.72 -7.25
N VAL A 543 0.40 -18.19 -8.05
CA VAL A 543 0.24 -16.89 -8.70
C VAL A 543 0.48 -17.07 -10.19
N VAL A 544 -0.51 -16.74 -11.01
CA VAL A 544 -0.35 -16.63 -12.45
C VAL A 544 -0.60 -15.19 -12.85
N VAL A 545 0.41 -14.57 -13.46
CA VAL A 545 0.33 -13.24 -14.06
C VAL A 545 0.50 -13.42 -15.55
N GLU A 546 -0.51 -13.10 -16.34
CA GLU A 546 -0.37 -12.92 -17.78
C GLU A 546 -0.28 -11.43 -18.06
N GLN A 547 0.63 -11.00 -18.92
CA GLN A 547 0.80 -9.59 -19.30
C GLN A 547 0.90 -9.42 -20.81
N ASP A 548 0.34 -8.33 -21.32
CA ASP A 548 0.41 -7.91 -22.72
C ASP A 548 0.36 -6.38 -22.79
N GLY A 549 1.45 -5.74 -23.23
CA GLY A 549 1.48 -4.29 -23.37
C GLY A 549 2.88 -3.70 -23.57
N THR A 550 2.99 -2.39 -23.50
CA THR A 550 4.23 -1.60 -23.55
C THR A 550 4.51 -0.95 -22.20
N MET A 551 5.67 -0.31 -22.08
CA MET A 551 5.98 0.58 -20.94
C MET A 551 4.91 1.67 -20.74
N ALA A 552 4.29 2.14 -21.82
CA ALA A 552 3.30 3.21 -21.80
C ALA A 552 1.86 2.73 -21.54
N SER A 553 1.52 1.50 -21.89
CA SER A 553 0.17 0.96 -21.64
C SER A 553 0.11 -0.56 -21.77
N GLY A 554 -0.71 -1.23 -20.97
CA GLY A 554 -0.88 -2.67 -21.10
C GLY A 554 -1.97 -3.25 -20.23
N ARG A 555 -2.06 -4.57 -20.24
CA ARG A 555 -2.99 -5.35 -19.42
C ARG A 555 -2.25 -6.49 -18.76
N ALA A 556 -2.61 -6.78 -17.52
CA ALA A 556 -2.19 -7.96 -16.80
C ALA A 556 -3.41 -8.65 -16.18
N SER A 557 -3.44 -9.98 -16.13
CA SER A 557 -4.39 -10.71 -15.31
C SER A 557 -3.65 -11.46 -14.22
N LEU A 558 -4.02 -11.21 -12.98
CA LEU A 558 -3.52 -11.89 -11.79
C LEU A 558 -4.57 -12.91 -11.35
N ARG A 559 -4.17 -14.18 -11.24
CA ARG A 559 -4.94 -15.21 -10.55
C ARG A 559 -4.12 -15.74 -9.38
N CYS A 560 -4.61 -15.53 -8.18
CA CYS A 560 -4.05 -16.03 -6.94
C CYS A 560 -4.99 -17.06 -6.31
N THR A 561 -4.50 -18.26 -6.00
CA THR A 561 -5.28 -19.27 -5.27
C THR A 561 -4.71 -19.40 -3.85
N LEU A 562 -5.56 -19.23 -2.85
CA LEU A 562 -5.26 -19.23 -1.41
C LEU A 562 -6.07 -20.36 -0.74
N GLY A 563 -5.60 -21.61 -0.83
CA GLY A 563 -6.43 -22.77 -0.46
C GLY A 563 -7.67 -22.89 -1.37
N ASP A 564 -8.88 -22.85 -0.80
CA ASP A 564 -10.15 -22.87 -1.55
C ASP A 564 -10.54 -21.49 -2.13
N ALA A 565 -9.83 -20.42 -1.72
CA ALA A 565 -10.12 -19.07 -2.19
C ALA A 565 -9.42 -18.81 -3.52
N VAL A 566 -10.15 -18.23 -4.48
CA VAL A 566 -9.59 -17.74 -5.75
C VAL A 566 -9.77 -16.23 -5.78
N VAL A 567 -8.66 -15.51 -5.91
CA VAL A 567 -8.62 -14.07 -6.17
C VAL A 567 -8.21 -13.91 -7.62
N SER A 568 -9.06 -13.30 -8.43
CA SER A 568 -8.71 -12.94 -9.79
C SER A 568 -8.98 -11.47 -10.04
N THR A 569 -8.01 -10.79 -10.64
CA THR A 569 -8.19 -9.40 -11.08
C THR A 569 -7.51 -9.18 -12.41
N ARG A 570 -8.04 -8.24 -13.19
CA ARG A 570 -7.38 -7.71 -14.38
C ARG A 570 -6.93 -6.31 -14.08
N THR A 571 -5.66 -6.06 -14.30
CA THR A 571 -5.02 -4.77 -14.17
C THR A 571 -4.76 -4.22 -15.57
N THR A 572 -5.01 -2.94 -15.78
CA THR A 572 -4.59 -2.21 -16.97
C THR A 572 -3.74 -1.04 -16.54
N TRP A 573 -2.70 -0.70 -17.29
CA TRP A 573 -1.95 0.53 -17.05
C TRP A 573 -1.91 1.39 -18.29
N ASP A 574 -1.76 2.70 -18.07
CA ASP A 574 -1.43 3.71 -19.07
C ASP A 574 -0.27 4.57 -18.54
N LYS A 575 0.07 5.65 -19.24
CA LYS A 575 1.14 6.58 -18.86
C LYS A 575 0.89 7.32 -17.53
N ASP A 576 -0.37 7.41 -17.10
CA ASP A 576 -0.79 8.23 -15.97
C ASP A 576 -0.99 7.37 -14.70
N ALA A 577 -1.52 6.15 -14.85
CA ALA A 577 -1.89 5.29 -13.72
C ALA A 577 -1.93 3.78 -14.04
N VAL A 578 -1.95 3.00 -12.96
CA VAL A 578 -2.35 1.59 -12.95
C VAL A 578 -3.77 1.50 -12.43
N ALA A 579 -4.65 0.79 -13.13
CA ALA A 579 -6.04 0.57 -12.74
C ALA A 579 -6.38 -0.93 -12.68
N THR A 580 -7.23 -1.34 -11.74
CA THR A 580 -7.71 -2.73 -11.63
C THR A 580 -9.22 -2.80 -11.91
N GLU A 581 -9.68 -3.88 -12.53
CA GLU A 581 -11.08 -4.28 -12.46
C GLU A 581 -11.45 -4.62 -10.99
N PRO A 582 -12.75 -4.57 -10.63
CA PRO A 582 -13.19 -5.01 -9.31
C PRO A 582 -12.63 -6.40 -8.99
N ILE A 583 -12.15 -6.57 -7.76
CA ILE A 583 -11.52 -7.81 -7.32
C ILE A 583 -12.56 -8.61 -6.56
N ASP A 584 -13.03 -9.69 -7.16
CA ASP A 584 -13.89 -10.66 -6.49
C ASP A 584 -13.02 -11.74 -5.83
N CYS A 585 -13.35 -12.05 -4.59
CA CYS A 585 -12.68 -13.04 -3.75
C CYS A 585 -13.73 -13.81 -2.96
N THR A 586 -13.56 -15.13 -2.83
CA THR A 586 -14.37 -15.93 -1.90
C THR A 586 -13.47 -16.54 -0.85
N LEU A 587 -13.68 -16.23 0.42
CA LEU A 587 -12.90 -16.73 1.55
C LEU A 587 -13.77 -17.58 2.48
N THR A 588 -13.24 -18.70 2.97
CA THR A 588 -13.86 -19.47 4.05
C THR A 588 -13.27 -19.03 5.39
N VAL A 589 -14.07 -18.38 6.23
CA VAL A 589 -13.68 -17.90 7.55
C VAL A 589 -13.91 -18.99 8.58
N ALA A 590 -12.82 -19.59 9.08
CA ALA A 590 -12.90 -20.62 10.12
C ALA A 590 -13.30 -20.03 11.48
N PRO A 591 -14.04 -20.78 12.34
CA PRO A 591 -14.41 -20.32 13.68
C PRO A 591 -13.21 -19.94 14.57
N SER A 592 -12.09 -20.65 14.42
CA SER A 592 -10.83 -20.38 15.14
C SER A 592 -10.24 -19.01 14.80
N LEU A 593 -10.37 -18.56 13.56
CA LEU A 593 -9.89 -17.25 13.12
C LEU A 593 -10.70 -16.14 13.80
N VAL A 594 -12.04 -16.26 13.81
CA VAL A 594 -12.93 -15.31 14.48
C VAL A 594 -12.67 -15.29 15.99
N ALA A 595 -12.45 -16.45 16.62
CA ALA A 595 -12.11 -16.52 18.03
C ALA A 595 -10.79 -15.81 18.38
N ARG A 596 -9.82 -15.75 17.45
CA ARG A 596 -8.54 -15.05 17.68
C ARG A 596 -8.68 -13.53 17.58
N PHE A 597 -9.48 -13.04 16.63
CA PHE A 597 -9.65 -11.60 16.38
C PHE A 597 -10.82 -10.97 17.16
N ALA A 598 -11.79 -11.77 17.62
CA ALA A 598 -12.95 -11.33 18.41
C ALA A 598 -13.23 -12.24 19.62
N PRO A 599 -12.22 -12.50 20.49
CA PRO A 599 -12.27 -13.54 21.53
C PRO A 599 -13.40 -13.39 22.55
N ALA A 600 -13.94 -12.20 22.74
CA ALA A 600 -14.98 -11.91 23.73
C ALA A 600 -16.35 -11.58 23.12
N SER A 601 -16.48 -11.55 21.79
CA SER A 601 -17.57 -10.85 21.13
C SER A 601 -18.38 -11.69 20.13
N ILE A 602 -17.75 -12.55 19.34
CA ILE A 602 -18.47 -13.39 18.36
C ILE A 602 -17.75 -14.73 18.23
N ALA A 603 -18.48 -15.83 18.36
CA ALA A 603 -18.01 -17.17 18.03
C ALA A 603 -18.91 -17.76 16.94
N LEU A 604 -18.30 -18.32 15.90
CA LEU A 604 -19.02 -19.05 14.86
C LEU A 604 -19.21 -20.51 15.27
N SER A 605 -20.34 -21.12 14.92
CA SER A 605 -20.55 -22.57 15.12
C SER A 605 -19.92 -23.40 14.01
N GLU A 606 -19.81 -22.82 12.81
CA GLU A 606 -19.31 -23.48 11.59
C GLU A 606 -18.52 -22.47 10.75
N PRO A 607 -17.64 -22.93 9.83
CA PRO A 607 -16.97 -22.04 8.89
C PRO A 607 -17.96 -21.26 8.03
N ALA A 608 -17.72 -19.96 7.84
CA ALA A 608 -18.59 -19.08 7.04
C ALA A 608 -17.93 -18.73 5.70
N ARG A 609 -18.68 -18.80 4.60
CA ARG A 609 -18.20 -18.38 3.28
C ARG A 609 -18.48 -16.89 3.10
N ALA A 610 -17.42 -16.09 2.96
CA ALA A 610 -17.48 -14.66 2.68
C ALA A 610 -17.13 -14.40 1.20
N GLU A 611 -18.02 -13.74 0.49
CA GLU A 611 -17.81 -13.18 -0.85
C GLU A 611 -17.36 -11.72 -0.67
N ILE A 612 -16.10 -11.43 -0.96
CA ILE A 612 -15.49 -10.12 -0.82
C ILE A 612 -15.33 -9.53 -2.22
N ARG A 613 -15.88 -8.34 -2.44
CA ARG A 613 -15.70 -7.55 -3.66
C ARG A 613 -14.99 -6.26 -3.32
N VAL A 614 -13.79 -6.06 -3.85
CA VAL A 614 -13.06 -4.79 -3.76
C VAL A 614 -13.34 -3.99 -5.02
N ASP A 615 -13.65 -2.70 -4.89
CA ASP A 615 -13.91 -1.84 -6.03
C ASP A 615 -12.66 -1.63 -6.89
N ALA A 616 -12.88 -1.20 -8.14
CA ALA A 616 -11.80 -0.90 -9.07
C ALA A 616 -10.83 0.12 -8.47
N LEU A 617 -9.54 -0.24 -8.42
CA LEU A 617 -8.50 0.63 -7.90
C LEU A 617 -7.90 1.44 -9.06
N ARG A 618 -7.51 2.70 -8.81
CA ARG A 618 -6.68 3.47 -9.73
C ARG A 618 -5.59 4.19 -8.95
N ILE A 619 -4.34 3.88 -9.27
CA ILE A 619 -3.15 4.37 -8.56
C ILE A 619 -2.25 5.09 -9.58
N PRO A 620 -2.01 6.41 -9.43
CA PRO A 620 -1.07 7.15 -10.26
C PRO A 620 0.37 6.63 -10.12
N TRP A 621 1.14 6.60 -11.21
CA TRP A 621 2.54 6.14 -11.17
C TRP A 621 3.42 6.93 -10.20
N GLN A 622 3.13 8.22 -9.99
CA GLN A 622 3.82 9.05 -9.00
C GLN A 622 3.72 8.48 -7.58
N GLN A 623 2.58 7.89 -7.23
CA GLN A 623 2.38 7.25 -5.92
C GLN A 623 3.16 5.94 -5.82
N ILE A 624 3.11 5.11 -6.88
CA ILE A 624 3.86 3.84 -6.93
C ILE A 624 5.37 4.09 -6.79
N ASN A 625 5.91 5.07 -7.53
CA ASN A 625 7.32 5.45 -7.47
C ASN A 625 7.73 6.03 -6.10
N ALA A 626 6.78 6.58 -5.35
CA ALA A 626 6.96 7.01 -3.97
C ALA A 626 6.81 5.86 -2.95
N GLY A 627 6.61 4.62 -3.40
CA GLY A 627 6.39 3.45 -2.54
C GLY A 627 4.96 3.32 -1.99
N GLN A 628 4.00 4.07 -2.54
CA GLN A 628 2.58 4.00 -2.16
C GLN A 628 1.83 3.10 -3.15
N TYR A 629 1.60 1.85 -2.74
CA TYR A 629 1.02 0.80 -3.60
C TYR A 629 -0.49 0.59 -3.42
N LEU A 630 -1.14 1.39 -2.57
CA LEU A 630 -2.59 1.35 -2.35
C LEU A 630 -3.12 2.79 -2.33
N PRO A 631 -4.31 3.05 -2.91
CA PRO A 631 -4.93 4.34 -2.78
C PRO A 631 -5.31 4.60 -1.31
N PRO A 632 -5.44 5.88 -0.90
CA PRO A 632 -5.72 6.25 0.47
C PRO A 632 -7.07 5.75 0.98
N LEU A 633 -7.97 5.35 0.08
CA LEU A 633 -9.26 4.78 0.40
C LEU A 633 -9.56 3.66 -0.60
N VAL A 634 -9.82 2.47 -0.09
CA VAL A 634 -10.27 1.32 -0.87
C VAL A 634 -11.68 0.96 -0.42
N ALA A 635 -12.65 1.09 -1.32
CA ALA A 635 -14.03 0.66 -1.06
C ALA A 635 -14.19 -0.84 -1.36
N GLY A 636 -15.00 -1.51 -0.55
CA GLY A 636 -15.32 -2.91 -0.76
C GLY A 636 -16.64 -3.32 -0.10
N THR A 637 -17.17 -4.44 -0.57
CA THR A 637 -18.38 -5.08 -0.05
C THR A 637 -18.02 -6.50 0.38
N VAL A 638 -18.43 -6.90 1.58
CA VAL A 638 -18.33 -8.28 2.06
C VAL A 638 -19.75 -8.83 2.20
N ARG A 639 -20.07 -9.88 1.44
CA ARG A 639 -21.33 -10.60 1.53
C ARG A 639 -21.10 -11.98 2.14
N VAL A 640 -21.86 -12.33 3.16
CA VAL A 640 -21.84 -13.66 3.79
C VAL A 640 -23.24 -14.26 3.61
N PRO A 641 -23.42 -15.20 2.65
CA PRO A 641 -24.73 -15.77 2.36
C PRO A 641 -25.37 -16.46 3.57
N MET A 642 -24.55 -17.10 4.39
CA MET A 642 -24.97 -17.74 5.64
C MET A 642 -23.88 -17.62 6.70
N LEU A 643 -24.23 -17.08 7.87
CA LEU A 643 -23.33 -16.90 9.01
C LEU A 643 -23.95 -17.54 10.25
N ALA A 644 -23.40 -18.69 10.68
CA ALA A 644 -23.86 -19.41 11.85
C ALA A 644 -23.10 -18.95 13.10
N VAL A 645 -23.78 -18.18 13.96
CA VAL A 645 -23.22 -17.57 15.18
C VAL A 645 -23.54 -18.46 16.37
N ALA A 646 -22.53 -19.07 16.97
CA ALA A 646 -22.66 -19.89 18.17
C ALA A 646 -22.90 -19.05 19.42
N ARG A 647 -22.13 -17.97 19.58
CA ARG A 647 -22.17 -17.09 20.76
C ARG A 647 -21.87 -15.65 20.35
N SER A 648 -22.63 -14.70 20.89
CA SER A 648 -22.34 -13.27 20.85
C SER A 648 -22.98 -12.63 22.10
N PRO A 649 -22.45 -11.52 22.67
CA PRO A 649 -23.12 -10.81 23.74
C PRO A 649 -24.59 -10.57 23.41
N GLY A 650 -25.51 -10.94 24.29
CA GLY A 650 -26.96 -10.76 24.05
C GLY A 650 -27.65 -11.86 23.23
N LEU A 651 -26.91 -12.85 22.69
CA LEU A 651 -27.49 -14.00 22.02
C LEU A 651 -27.86 -15.10 23.04
N ALA A 652 -29.15 -15.37 23.23
CA ALA A 652 -29.63 -16.39 24.19
C ALA A 652 -29.46 -17.84 23.67
N ALA A 653 -29.40 -18.03 22.35
CA ALA A 653 -29.21 -19.32 21.68
C ALA A 653 -28.49 -19.11 20.33
N PRO A 654 -27.78 -20.11 19.78
CA PRO A 654 -27.14 -20.02 18.47
C PRO A 654 -28.11 -19.56 17.38
N ALA A 655 -27.66 -18.69 16.48
CA ALA A 655 -28.49 -18.12 15.42
C ALA A 655 -27.80 -18.19 14.05
N THR A 656 -28.60 -18.27 12.99
CA THR A 656 -28.12 -18.26 11.60
C THR A 656 -28.57 -16.98 10.91
N LEU A 657 -27.62 -16.15 10.50
CA LEU A 657 -27.88 -14.98 9.66
C LEU A 657 -27.81 -15.37 8.18
N ARG A 658 -28.68 -14.80 7.36
CA ARG A 658 -28.69 -14.98 5.90
C ARG A 658 -28.47 -13.64 5.20
N ASP A 659 -27.75 -13.66 4.08
CA ASP A 659 -27.49 -12.49 3.23
C ASP A 659 -26.90 -11.28 3.99
N VAL A 660 -25.90 -11.51 4.85
CA VAL A 660 -25.22 -10.42 5.55
C VAL A 660 -24.36 -9.64 4.55
N GLU A 661 -24.60 -8.34 4.40
CA GLU A 661 -23.81 -7.47 3.51
C GLU A 661 -23.21 -6.32 4.32
N VAL A 662 -21.88 -6.17 4.23
CA VAL A 662 -21.12 -5.10 4.87
C VAL A 662 -20.44 -4.28 3.79
N LYS A 663 -20.76 -2.99 3.69
CA LYS A 663 -20.08 -2.04 2.79
C LYS A 663 -19.19 -1.13 3.61
N GLY A 664 -17.94 -0.98 3.19
CA GLY A 664 -17.01 -0.10 3.87
C GLY A 664 -15.83 0.29 3.01
N SER A 665 -15.23 1.41 3.38
CA SER A 665 -13.99 1.90 2.83
C SER A 665 -12.87 1.81 3.87
N PHE A 666 -11.70 1.27 3.47
CA PHE A 666 -10.53 1.16 4.33
C PHE A 666 -9.40 2.05 3.82
N ALA A 667 -8.79 2.81 4.74
CA ALA A 667 -7.55 3.52 4.49
C ALA A 667 -6.36 2.64 4.91
N PRO A 668 -5.31 2.46 4.08
CA PRO A 668 -4.20 1.56 4.37
C PRO A 668 -3.21 2.05 5.45
N ALA A 669 -3.59 3.02 6.28
CA ALA A 669 -2.75 3.50 7.38
C ALA A 669 -3.53 3.48 8.71
N VAL A 670 -2.81 3.13 9.77
CA VAL A 670 -3.20 3.11 11.19
C VAL A 670 -3.65 1.72 11.69
N GLU A 671 -2.93 1.25 12.71
CA GLU A 671 -3.32 0.13 13.59
C GLU A 671 -4.83 0.09 13.79
N ALA A 672 -5.49 -0.94 13.27
CA ALA A 672 -6.92 -1.14 13.45
C ALA A 672 -7.23 -1.50 14.92
N LYS A 673 -7.16 -0.52 15.83
CA LYS A 673 -7.64 -0.61 17.22
C LYS A 673 -9.19 -0.55 17.31
N GLY A 674 -9.91 -0.63 16.19
CA GLY A 674 -11.34 -0.36 16.10
C GLY A 674 -12.29 -1.57 16.06
N ALA A 675 -11.80 -2.82 16.14
CA ALA A 675 -12.64 -4.02 15.97
C ALA A 675 -13.65 -4.29 17.11
N ALA A 676 -13.69 -3.46 18.16
CA ALA A 676 -14.58 -3.66 19.31
C ALA A 676 -16.03 -3.20 19.11
N LEU A 677 -16.33 -2.36 18.08
CA LEU A 677 -17.67 -1.74 17.96
C LEU A 677 -18.70 -2.56 17.16
N SER A 678 -18.28 -3.48 16.28
CA SER A 678 -19.23 -4.30 15.49
C SER A 678 -19.98 -5.33 16.36
N ALA A 679 -19.40 -5.72 17.49
CA ALA A 679 -20.00 -6.70 18.40
C ALA A 679 -21.27 -6.17 19.09
N VAL A 680 -21.38 -4.86 19.35
CA VAL A 680 -22.46 -4.29 20.17
C VAL A 680 -23.75 -4.07 19.37
N LEU A 681 -23.65 -3.72 18.08
CA LEU A 681 -24.81 -3.53 17.20
C LEU A 681 -25.33 -4.85 16.64
N THR A 682 -24.42 -5.77 16.29
CA THR A 682 -24.76 -7.12 15.83
C THR A 682 -25.45 -7.91 16.96
N ALA A 683 -24.96 -7.80 18.20
CA ALA A 683 -25.54 -8.38 19.41
C ALA A 683 -27.02 -8.06 19.66
N ARG A 684 -27.45 -6.80 19.49
CA ARG A 684 -28.81 -6.36 19.83
C ARG A 684 -29.84 -6.64 18.75
N VAL A 685 -29.43 -6.66 17.48
CA VAL A 685 -30.29 -7.03 16.35
C VAL A 685 -30.52 -8.55 16.30
N LEU A 686 -29.52 -9.35 16.69
CA LEU A 686 -29.58 -10.81 16.68
C LEU A 686 -30.48 -11.41 17.77
N ALA A 687 -30.74 -10.71 18.89
CA ALA A 687 -31.66 -11.18 19.92
C ALA A 687 -33.11 -11.29 19.41
N ALA A 688 -33.48 -10.56 18.35
CA ALA A 688 -34.81 -10.62 17.72
C ALA A 688 -34.95 -11.76 16.68
N ALA A 689 -33.86 -12.48 16.35
CA ALA A 689 -33.80 -13.36 15.19
C ALA A 689 -34.36 -14.78 15.40
N ASN A 690 -34.73 -15.17 16.63
CA ASN A 690 -35.15 -16.55 16.92
C ASN A 690 -36.42 -17.01 16.15
N ASP A 691 -37.28 -16.07 15.70
CA ASP A 691 -38.52 -16.35 14.91
C ASP A 691 -38.57 -15.58 13.57
N ALA A 692 -37.48 -14.92 13.14
CA ALA A 692 -37.48 -14.09 11.94
C ALA A 692 -37.44 -14.95 10.65
N ALA A 693 -38.34 -14.66 9.70
CA ALA A 693 -38.38 -15.35 8.40
C ALA A 693 -37.25 -14.87 7.48
N GLN A 694 -36.94 -13.57 7.53
CA GLN A 694 -35.82 -12.93 6.84
C GLN A 694 -35.34 -11.73 7.68
N LEU A 695 -34.02 -11.66 7.90
CA LEU A 695 -33.36 -10.51 8.51
C LEU A 695 -32.40 -9.91 7.48
N ARG A 696 -32.65 -8.68 7.03
CA ARG A 696 -31.74 -7.93 6.16
C ARG A 696 -31.15 -6.77 6.95
N GLY A 697 -29.83 -6.77 7.11
CA GLY A 697 -29.10 -5.68 7.72
C GLY A 697 -28.11 -5.10 6.73
N SER A 698 -28.01 -3.79 6.65
CA SER A 698 -26.95 -3.09 5.95
C SER A 698 -26.25 -2.16 6.91
N VAL A 699 -24.92 -2.18 6.90
CA VAL A 699 -24.13 -1.18 7.61
C VAL A 699 -23.19 -0.50 6.63
N GLU A 700 -23.20 0.83 6.65
CA GLU A 700 -22.37 1.70 5.85
C GLU A 700 -21.43 2.48 6.77
N TRP A 701 -20.13 2.30 6.53
CA TRP A 701 -19.07 3.09 7.15
C TRP A 701 -18.38 3.95 6.09
N PRO A 702 -18.48 5.29 6.18
CA PRO A 702 -17.82 6.18 5.23
C PRO A 702 -16.29 6.23 5.41
N ASP A 703 -15.78 5.93 6.62
CA ASP A 703 -14.35 5.80 6.93
C ASP A 703 -14.16 4.95 8.20
N LEU A 704 -13.27 3.94 8.15
CA LEU A 704 -12.92 3.07 9.29
C LEU A 704 -12.27 3.82 10.47
N GLY A 705 -11.90 5.10 10.30
CA GLY A 705 -11.43 5.99 11.38
C GLY A 705 -12.44 7.04 11.87
N ALA A 706 -13.57 7.24 11.19
CA ALA A 706 -14.54 8.29 11.55
C ALA A 706 -15.57 7.80 12.57
N PRO A 707 -16.04 8.66 13.50
CA PRO A 707 -17.09 8.32 14.46
C PRO A 707 -18.47 8.12 13.82
N SER A 708 -18.61 8.43 12.52
CA SER A 708 -19.89 8.38 11.82
C SER A 708 -20.21 7.00 11.25
N MET A 709 -21.41 6.49 11.52
CA MET A 709 -21.88 5.18 11.04
C MET A 709 -23.36 5.28 10.67
N ARG A 710 -23.78 4.62 9.58
CA ARG A 710 -25.19 4.44 9.24
C ARG A 710 -25.53 2.95 9.22
N GLY A 711 -26.39 2.52 10.12
CA GLY A 711 -26.93 1.17 10.16
C GLY A 711 -28.41 1.18 9.78
N SER A 712 -28.84 0.22 8.98
CA SER A 712 -30.26 -0.05 8.76
C SER A 712 -30.53 -1.54 8.91
N THR A 713 -31.66 -1.87 9.53
CA THR A 713 -32.11 -3.24 9.74
C THR A 713 -33.58 -3.34 9.36
N GLU A 714 -33.90 -4.31 8.52
CA GLU A 714 -35.26 -4.73 8.21
C GLU A 714 -35.44 -6.17 8.68
N VAL A 715 -36.34 -6.37 9.65
CA VAL A 715 -36.72 -7.68 10.15
C VAL A 715 -38.11 -8.00 9.63
N THR A 716 -38.24 -9.07 8.84
CA THR A 716 -39.53 -9.62 8.42
C THR A 716 -39.82 -10.87 9.25
N MET A 717 -40.90 -10.81 10.02
CA MET A 717 -41.28 -11.88 10.95
C MET A 717 -42.38 -12.75 10.33
N ALA A 718 -42.26 -14.07 10.40
CA ALA A 718 -43.33 -15.00 10.04
C ALA A 718 -44.36 -15.18 11.18
N GLY A 719 -43.90 -15.11 12.44
CA GLY A 719 -44.73 -15.17 13.64
C GLY A 719 -44.29 -14.14 14.66
N GLY A 720 -45.15 -13.17 14.95
CA GLY A 720 -44.95 -12.07 15.90
C GLY A 720 -44.69 -12.42 17.39
N SER A 721 -44.63 -13.70 17.75
CA SER A 721 -44.54 -14.20 19.13
C SER A 721 -43.25 -13.83 19.86
N ALA A 722 -42.09 -13.84 19.18
CA ALA A 722 -40.80 -13.54 19.82
C ALA A 722 -40.67 -12.08 20.27
N LEU A 723 -41.16 -11.11 19.48
CA LEU A 723 -41.07 -9.69 19.84
C LEU A 723 -41.87 -9.38 21.11
N ALA A 724 -42.99 -10.07 21.27
CA ALA A 724 -43.83 -9.97 22.45
C ALA A 724 -43.14 -10.51 23.72
N SER A 725 -42.36 -11.58 23.58
CA SER A 725 -41.56 -12.11 24.69
C SER A 725 -40.39 -11.21 25.08
N LEU A 726 -39.78 -10.50 24.10
CA LEU A 726 -38.69 -9.56 24.33
C LEU A 726 -39.14 -8.29 25.06
N LEU A 727 -40.39 -7.86 24.86
CA LEU A 727 -40.94 -6.63 25.45
C LEU A 727 -41.71 -6.87 26.76
N ASP A 728 -41.79 -8.13 27.23
CA ASP A 728 -42.53 -8.56 28.43
C ASP A 728 -43.94 -7.96 28.55
N LEU A 729 -44.67 -7.90 27.42
CA LEU A 729 -45.94 -7.18 27.33
C LEU A 729 -47.14 -7.94 27.93
N GLY A 730 -46.90 -9.08 28.58
CA GLY A 730 -47.95 -9.92 29.16
C GLY A 730 -49.08 -10.22 28.15
N PRO A 731 -50.36 -10.03 28.51
CA PRO A 731 -51.50 -10.27 27.61
C PRO A 731 -51.48 -9.44 26.31
N ALA A 732 -50.81 -8.27 26.30
CA ALA A 732 -50.69 -7.43 25.10
C ALA A 732 -49.76 -8.05 24.04
N ALA A 733 -49.04 -9.12 24.37
CA ALA A 733 -48.27 -9.94 23.43
C ALA A 733 -49.08 -10.37 22.19
N ALA A 734 -50.38 -10.64 22.36
CA ALA A 734 -51.25 -11.08 21.28
C ALA A 734 -51.51 -9.98 20.22
N LEU A 735 -51.29 -8.70 20.55
CA LEU A 735 -51.36 -7.59 19.59
C LEU A 735 -50.21 -7.63 18.59
N LEU A 736 -49.12 -8.27 18.96
CA LEU A 736 -47.94 -8.40 18.15
C LEU A 736 -47.97 -9.69 17.32
N ALA A 737 -48.90 -10.62 17.56
CA ALA A 737 -48.97 -11.91 16.88
C ALA A 737 -49.44 -11.76 15.41
N GLY A 738 -48.65 -12.32 14.48
CA GLY A 738 -48.89 -12.32 13.05
C GLY A 738 -47.66 -11.93 12.23
N PRO A 739 -47.69 -12.03 10.89
CA PRO A 739 -46.60 -11.61 10.03
C PRO A 739 -46.50 -10.08 10.00
N GLY A 740 -45.29 -9.55 10.04
CA GLY A 740 -45.06 -8.10 10.02
C GLY A 740 -43.61 -7.72 9.78
N SER A 741 -43.35 -6.42 9.67
CA SER A 741 -42.02 -5.87 9.39
C SER A 741 -41.61 -4.81 10.40
N ILE A 742 -40.35 -4.85 10.81
CA ILE A 742 -39.70 -3.82 11.63
C ILE A 742 -38.56 -3.25 10.81
N ARG A 743 -38.62 -1.96 10.51
CA ARG A 743 -37.49 -1.20 9.95
C ARG A 743 -36.93 -0.31 11.03
N ALA A 744 -35.64 -0.40 11.26
CA ALA A 744 -34.92 0.50 12.14
C ALA A 744 -33.69 1.04 11.41
N SER A 745 -33.44 2.34 11.52
CA SER A 745 -32.20 2.95 11.06
C SER A 745 -31.55 3.74 12.19
N VAL A 746 -30.24 3.65 12.29
CA VAL A 746 -29.42 4.40 13.24
C VAL A 746 -28.36 5.15 12.46
N GLU A 747 -28.32 6.46 12.64
CA GLU A 747 -27.28 7.33 12.10
C GLU A 747 -26.50 7.94 13.26
N ARG A 748 -25.24 7.54 13.39
CA ARG A 748 -24.32 8.04 14.40
C ARG A 748 -23.49 9.14 13.77
N ALA A 749 -23.49 10.32 14.40
CA ALA A 749 -22.55 11.41 14.14
C ALA A 749 -21.90 11.85 15.46
N THR A 750 -22.52 12.79 16.18
CA THR A 750 -22.17 13.19 17.56
C THR A 750 -23.19 12.70 18.60
N ALA A 751 -24.39 12.36 18.14
CA ALA A 751 -25.45 11.68 18.85
C ALA A 751 -26.01 10.56 17.96
N ASP A 752 -26.61 9.54 18.56
CA ASP A 752 -27.24 8.44 17.84
C ASP A 752 -28.67 8.87 17.49
N GLN A 753 -28.89 9.32 16.25
CA GLN A 753 -30.24 9.49 15.74
C GLN A 753 -30.78 8.12 15.34
N PHE A 754 -31.97 7.77 15.79
CA PHE A 754 -32.62 6.53 15.40
C PHE A 754 -34.04 6.79 14.90
N ASP A 755 -34.43 6.07 13.85
CA ASP A 755 -35.79 6.05 13.32
C ASP A 755 -36.27 4.59 13.33
N PHE A 756 -37.54 4.38 13.65
CA PHE A 756 -38.15 3.07 13.62
C PHE A 756 -39.56 3.12 13.05
N ASP A 757 -39.88 2.10 12.25
CA ASP A 757 -41.18 1.87 11.64
C ASP A 757 -41.56 0.41 11.86
N VAL A 758 -42.56 0.19 12.72
CA VAL A 758 -43.09 -1.12 13.07
C VAL A 758 -44.47 -1.24 12.43
N SER A 759 -44.59 -2.16 11.47
CA SER A 759 -45.85 -2.45 10.78
C SER A 759 -46.25 -3.90 11.03
N LEU A 760 -47.22 -4.07 11.93
CA LEU A 760 -47.85 -5.34 12.28
C LEU A 760 -49.33 -5.32 11.86
N PRO A 761 -50.01 -6.48 11.80
CA PRO A 761 -51.38 -6.57 11.28
C PRO A 761 -52.38 -5.63 11.99
N ARG A 762 -52.17 -5.36 13.28
CA ARG A 762 -53.06 -4.55 14.13
C ARG A 762 -52.36 -3.38 14.85
N LEU A 763 -51.09 -3.14 14.54
CA LEU A 763 -50.28 -2.09 15.15
C LEU A 763 -49.39 -1.45 14.09
N LYS A 764 -49.51 -0.14 13.90
CA LYS A 764 -48.58 0.65 13.10
C LYS A 764 -47.96 1.72 13.98
N LEU A 765 -46.65 1.64 14.19
CA LEU A 765 -45.91 2.55 15.05
C LEU A 765 -44.76 3.14 14.25
N LYS A 766 -44.73 4.47 14.14
CA LYS A 766 -43.64 5.19 13.50
C LYS A 766 -43.09 6.24 14.45
N GLY A 767 -41.79 6.16 14.73
CA GLY A 767 -41.13 7.04 15.69
C GLY A 767 -39.69 7.35 15.29
N ALA A 768 -39.17 8.40 15.90
CA ALA A 768 -37.81 8.90 15.72
C ALA A 768 -37.30 9.42 17.06
N GLY A 769 -36.01 9.31 17.31
CA GLY A 769 -35.41 9.78 18.56
C GLY A 769 -33.94 10.14 18.44
N LEU A 770 -33.46 10.82 19.48
CA LEU A 770 -32.06 11.15 19.66
C LEU A 770 -31.58 10.47 20.95
N ALA A 771 -30.55 9.65 20.84
CA ALA A 771 -29.82 9.09 21.97
C ALA A 771 -28.46 9.78 22.09
N THR A 772 -28.22 10.46 23.20
CA THR A 772 -26.92 11.09 23.49
C THR A 772 -26.19 10.30 24.57
N LEU A 773 -25.00 9.80 24.23
CA LEU A 773 -24.06 9.19 25.15
C LEU A 773 -23.09 10.28 25.64
N ASP A 774 -22.97 10.46 26.96
CA ASP A 774 -21.96 11.35 27.53
C ASP A 774 -20.57 10.72 27.30
N PRO A 775 -19.64 11.39 26.57
CA PRO A 775 -18.33 10.82 26.24
C PRO A 775 -17.45 10.50 27.46
N LYS A 776 -17.84 10.94 28.67
CA LYS A 776 -17.10 10.68 29.92
C LYS A 776 -17.54 9.43 30.70
N GLY A 777 -18.50 8.65 30.21
CA GLY A 777 -18.81 7.30 30.71
C GLY A 777 -19.39 7.19 32.14
N ALA A 778 -19.70 8.30 32.81
CA ALA A 778 -20.12 8.29 34.22
C ALA A 778 -21.60 8.62 34.46
N THR A 779 -22.38 8.96 33.43
CA THR A 779 -23.76 9.43 33.55
C THR A 779 -24.70 8.67 32.62
N PRO A 780 -25.98 8.51 33.03
CA PRO A 780 -26.92 7.63 32.37
C PRO A 780 -27.45 8.23 31.05
N MET A 781 -27.61 7.38 30.04
CA MET A 781 -28.02 7.70 28.65
C MET A 781 -29.23 8.65 28.60
N ARG A 782 -29.14 9.74 27.82
CA ARG A 782 -30.28 10.63 27.54
C ARG A 782 -30.96 10.22 26.23
N ILE A 783 -32.21 9.78 26.33
CA ILE A 783 -33.06 9.44 25.18
C ILE A 783 -34.17 10.49 25.08
N GLU A 784 -34.28 11.11 23.92
CA GLU A 784 -35.37 12.02 23.58
C GLU A 784 -36.13 11.47 22.38
N LEU A 785 -37.39 11.10 22.60
CA LEU A 785 -38.29 10.69 21.53
C LEU A 785 -38.95 11.92 20.91
N LYS A 786 -38.83 12.07 19.60
CA LYS A 786 -39.62 13.02 18.80
C LYS A 786 -41.10 12.58 18.82
N PRO A 787 -42.03 13.48 18.46
CA PRO A 787 -43.45 13.16 18.39
C PRO A 787 -43.68 11.83 17.65
N THR A 788 -44.24 10.85 18.35
CA THR A 788 -44.40 9.48 17.87
C THR A 788 -45.89 9.16 17.78
N GLN A 789 -46.35 8.65 16.64
CA GLN A 789 -47.74 8.25 16.44
C GLN A 789 -47.83 6.74 16.31
N CYS A 790 -48.80 6.16 17.00
CA CYS A 790 -49.10 4.74 16.97
C CYS A 790 -50.59 4.57 16.67
N ALA A 791 -50.93 3.85 15.60
CA ALA A 791 -52.30 3.45 15.32
C ALA A 791 -52.50 1.99 15.72
N PHE A 792 -53.61 1.69 16.38
CA PHE A 792 -53.99 0.34 16.77
C PHE A 792 -55.41 0.00 16.32
N ASP A 793 -55.64 -1.29 16.08
CA ASP A 793 -56.95 -1.85 15.72
C ASP A 793 -57.27 -3.07 16.61
N LEU A 794 -58.15 -2.89 17.59
CA LEU A 794 -58.49 -3.89 18.61
C LEU A 794 -59.88 -4.48 18.36
N PRO A 795 -60.09 -5.80 18.39
CA PRO A 795 -61.44 -6.36 18.40
C PRO A 795 -62.25 -5.81 19.59
N ALA A 796 -63.52 -5.47 19.37
CA ALA A 796 -64.38 -4.97 20.44
C ALA A 796 -64.56 -6.02 21.56
N GLU A 797 -64.54 -7.30 21.22
CA GLU A 797 -64.67 -8.43 22.14
C GLU A 797 -63.50 -8.53 23.13
N VAL A 798 -62.31 -8.09 22.72
CA VAL A 798 -61.10 -8.00 23.55
C VAL A 798 -61.26 -6.87 24.58
N VAL A 799 -61.80 -5.73 24.16
CA VAL A 799 -62.12 -4.62 25.08
C VAL A 799 -63.27 -5.02 26.03
N GLU A 800 -64.29 -5.72 25.54
CA GLU A 800 -65.38 -6.26 26.36
C GLU A 800 -64.86 -7.23 27.42
N GLN A 801 -63.94 -8.13 27.07
CA GLN A 801 -63.34 -9.05 28.05
C GLN A 801 -62.45 -8.31 29.07
N TRP A 802 -61.73 -7.27 28.65
CA TRP A 802 -60.88 -6.47 29.56
C TRP A 802 -61.71 -5.73 30.60
N LEU A 803 -62.86 -5.23 30.17
CA LEU A 803 -63.86 -4.60 31.03
C LEU A 803 -64.66 -5.62 31.88
N GLY A 804 -64.33 -6.91 31.78
CA GLY A 804 -65.01 -7.99 32.52
C GLY A 804 -66.42 -8.31 32.02
N LEU A 805 -66.81 -7.81 30.85
CA LEU A 805 -68.15 -7.99 30.27
C LEU A 805 -68.33 -9.36 29.61
N ARG A 806 -67.23 -10.09 29.38
CA ARG A 806 -67.20 -11.48 28.92
C ARG A 806 -66.31 -12.31 29.86
N SER A 807 -66.77 -13.52 30.20
CA SER A 807 -65.96 -14.50 30.93
C SER A 807 -65.73 -15.75 30.07
N GLY A 808 -64.52 -16.33 30.14
CA GLY A 808 -64.23 -17.67 29.63
C GLY A 808 -63.74 -17.81 28.18
N ALA A 809 -63.55 -16.73 27.42
CA ALA A 809 -62.94 -16.82 26.09
C ALA A 809 -61.40 -16.74 26.19
N ASP A 810 -60.69 -17.57 25.41
CA ASP A 810 -59.24 -17.44 25.26
C ASP A 810 -58.92 -16.17 24.47
N TRP A 811 -58.16 -15.26 25.08
CA TRP A 811 -57.75 -14.00 24.45
C TRP A 811 -57.04 -14.23 23.12
N GLN A 812 -56.29 -15.32 22.96
CA GLN A 812 -55.64 -15.67 21.70
C GLN A 812 -56.65 -16.03 20.60
N GLN A 813 -57.76 -16.69 20.96
CA GLN A 813 -58.84 -17.01 20.02
C GLN A 813 -59.63 -15.76 19.61
N LEU A 814 -59.90 -14.84 20.54
CA LEU A 814 -60.57 -13.57 20.21
C LEU A 814 -59.68 -12.65 19.36
N MET A 815 -58.36 -12.68 19.57
CA MET A 815 -57.43 -11.93 18.75
C MET A 815 -57.29 -12.51 17.33
N THR A 816 -57.53 -13.80 17.12
CA THR A 816 -57.48 -14.42 15.78
C THR A 816 -58.82 -14.44 15.04
N ALA A 817 -59.94 -14.36 15.76
CA ALA A 817 -61.26 -14.26 15.16
C ALA A 817 -61.42 -12.91 14.44
N ALA A 818 -61.58 -12.94 13.10
CA ALA A 818 -61.84 -11.78 12.28
C ALA A 818 -63.33 -11.37 12.32
N THR A 819 -63.84 -11.00 13.50
CA THR A 819 -65.19 -10.45 13.64
C THR A 819 -65.13 -8.93 13.41
N GLY A 820 -65.94 -8.41 12.49
CA GLY A 820 -65.83 -7.06 11.93
C GLY A 820 -66.09 -5.87 12.88
N ARG A 821 -66.03 -6.05 14.21
CA ARG A 821 -66.16 -4.99 15.21
C ARG A 821 -64.81 -4.67 15.79
N ALA A 822 -64.20 -3.59 15.31
CA ALA A 822 -62.87 -3.19 15.74
C ALA A 822 -62.87 -1.75 16.26
N ILE A 823 -62.25 -1.56 17.43
CA ILE A 823 -61.99 -0.28 18.08
C ILE A 823 -60.64 0.20 17.59
N ARG A 824 -60.70 1.27 16.78
CA ARG A 824 -59.51 1.92 16.22
C ARG A 824 -59.12 3.10 17.10
N GLY A 825 -57.83 3.27 17.32
CA GLY A 825 -57.33 4.43 18.04
C GLY A 825 -55.93 4.81 17.61
N THR A 826 -55.55 6.03 17.98
CA THR A 826 -54.22 6.58 17.78
C THR A 826 -53.65 7.03 19.11
N ILE A 827 -52.45 6.58 19.45
CA ILE A 827 -51.64 7.08 20.56
C ILE A 827 -50.64 8.07 19.96
N SER A 828 -50.67 9.31 20.41
CA SER A 828 -49.67 10.33 20.08
C SER A 828 -48.85 10.63 21.32
N VAL A 829 -47.55 10.35 21.27
CA VAL A 829 -46.60 10.77 22.30
C VAL A 829 -45.96 12.06 21.80
N GLU A 830 -46.29 13.20 22.39
CA GLU A 830 -45.80 14.52 21.94
C GLU A 830 -44.34 14.72 22.30
N SER A 831 -43.95 14.27 23.49
CA SER A 831 -42.56 14.29 23.94
C SER A 831 -42.35 13.25 25.03
N CYS A 832 -41.25 12.52 24.95
CA CYS A 832 -40.77 11.69 26.03
C CYS A 832 -39.26 11.89 26.16
N ALA A 833 -38.81 12.29 27.35
CA ALA A 833 -37.39 12.42 27.65
C ALA A 833 -37.05 11.55 28.87
N TRP A 834 -35.99 10.76 28.71
CA TRP A 834 -35.50 9.84 29.73
C TRP A 834 -34.00 10.07 29.93
N ARG A 835 -33.56 10.29 31.17
CA ARG A 835 -32.15 10.48 31.54
C ARG A 835 -31.62 9.27 32.32
N GLY A 836 -31.93 8.08 31.82
CA GLY A 836 -31.47 6.79 32.30
C GLY A 836 -31.78 6.39 33.76
N SER A 837 -32.56 7.17 34.50
CA SER A 837 -33.38 6.73 35.64
C SER A 837 -34.85 7.05 35.36
N ILE A 838 -35.76 6.21 35.86
CA ILE A 838 -37.21 6.49 35.84
C ILE A 838 -37.56 7.74 36.66
N ASP A 839 -36.69 8.12 37.61
CA ASP A 839 -36.86 9.30 38.46
C ASP A 839 -36.90 10.61 37.64
N ASP A 840 -36.25 10.64 36.48
CA ASP A 840 -36.11 11.81 35.61
C ASP A 840 -36.91 11.68 34.31
N ALA A 841 -37.80 10.68 34.21
CA ALA A 841 -38.66 10.50 33.07
C ALA A 841 -39.71 11.62 33.02
N SER A 842 -39.81 12.28 31.86
CA SER A 842 -40.91 13.20 31.53
C SER A 842 -41.64 12.69 30.31
N ALA A 843 -42.97 12.72 30.34
CA ALA A 843 -43.80 12.22 29.27
C ALA A 843 -45.06 13.09 29.11
N VAL A 844 -45.37 13.42 27.84
CA VAL A 844 -46.65 13.98 27.43
C VAL A 844 -47.20 13.06 26.35
N ALA A 845 -48.30 12.38 26.66
CA ALA A 845 -48.95 11.44 25.76
C ALA A 845 -50.45 11.69 25.72
N THR A 846 -51.02 11.60 24.52
CA THR A 846 -52.46 11.70 24.28
C THR A 846 -52.89 10.50 23.46
N VAL A 847 -53.79 9.70 24.02
CA VAL A 847 -54.47 8.60 23.32
C VAL A 847 -55.83 9.12 22.85
N LYS A 848 -56.11 9.01 21.56
CA LYS A 848 -57.43 9.26 20.97
C LYS A 848 -58.01 7.95 20.48
N ILE A 849 -59.18 7.60 20.97
CA ILE A 849 -59.94 6.44 20.51
C ILE A 849 -61.03 6.97 19.58
N ALA A 850 -61.10 6.44 18.36
CA ALA A 850 -62.08 6.86 17.36
C ALA A 850 -63.49 6.42 17.76
N PRO A 851 -64.55 7.07 17.22
CA PRO A 851 -65.94 6.68 17.45
C PRO A 851 -66.18 5.19 17.29
N GLY A 852 -66.85 4.62 18.29
CA GLY A 852 -67.04 3.19 18.40
C GLY A 852 -68.26 2.84 19.23
N SER A 853 -68.49 1.53 19.39
CA SER A 853 -69.54 1.05 20.27
C SER A 853 -69.18 -0.28 20.90
N ILE A 854 -69.55 -0.44 22.16
CA ILE A 854 -69.46 -1.68 22.91
C ILE A 854 -70.89 -2.24 23.05
N GLU A 855 -71.08 -3.52 22.73
CA GLU A 855 -72.38 -4.18 22.77
C GLU A 855 -72.22 -5.55 23.43
N ALA A 856 -72.12 -5.52 24.76
CA ALA A 856 -72.02 -6.73 25.54
C ALA A 856 -73.31 -7.58 25.39
N PRO A 857 -73.20 -8.92 25.34
CA PRO A 857 -74.37 -9.80 25.19
C PRO A 857 -75.44 -9.55 26.25
N GLY A 858 -76.66 -9.24 25.83
CA GLY A 858 -77.80 -8.99 26.73
C GLY A 858 -77.79 -7.63 27.45
N ARG A 859 -76.99 -6.67 26.97
CA ARG A 859 -76.88 -5.31 27.51
C ARG A 859 -77.19 -4.26 26.45
N GLU A 860 -77.47 -3.04 26.88
CA GLU A 860 -77.69 -1.92 25.96
C GLU A 860 -76.39 -1.53 25.27
N LYS A 861 -76.50 -1.13 23.99
CA LYS A 861 -75.35 -0.68 23.20
C LYS A 861 -74.82 0.64 23.76
N VAL A 862 -73.55 0.70 24.12
CA VAL A 862 -72.87 1.94 24.53
C VAL A 862 -72.07 2.45 23.34
N GLN A 863 -72.55 3.53 22.71
CA GLN A 863 -71.83 4.26 21.68
C GLN A 863 -70.98 5.34 22.32
N PHE A 864 -69.80 5.58 21.77
CA PHE A 864 -68.96 6.70 22.14
C PHE A 864 -68.45 7.39 20.88
N ASP A 865 -68.31 8.71 20.95
CA ASP A 865 -67.71 9.50 19.90
C ASP A 865 -66.17 9.38 20.02
N GLU A 866 -65.43 10.49 20.07
CA GLU A 866 -63.99 10.44 20.38
C GLU A 866 -63.76 10.37 21.90
N VAL A 867 -62.94 9.43 22.35
CA VAL A 867 -62.45 9.38 23.74
C VAL A 867 -60.98 9.81 23.74
N THR A 868 -60.68 10.90 24.44
CA THR A 868 -59.32 11.41 24.59
C THR A 868 -58.82 11.12 26.00
N LEU A 869 -57.74 10.34 26.11
CA LEU A 869 -56.97 10.14 27.34
C LEU A 869 -55.66 10.92 27.22
N SER A 870 -55.45 11.93 28.05
CA SER A 870 -54.20 12.69 28.10
C SER A 870 -53.44 12.38 29.40
N VAL A 871 -52.16 12.07 29.30
CA VAL A 871 -51.26 11.87 30.43
C VAL A 871 -50.08 12.83 30.30
N LYS A 872 -49.89 13.68 31.30
CA LYS A 872 -48.80 14.66 31.39
C LYS A 872 -48.05 14.47 32.70
N SER A 873 -46.79 14.10 32.61
CA SER A 873 -45.89 14.03 33.75
C SER A 873 -44.60 14.80 33.43
N PRO A 874 -44.35 15.95 34.07
CA PRO A 874 -43.07 16.65 33.92
C PRO A 874 -41.92 15.88 34.60
N ARG A 875 -42.24 15.07 35.62
CA ARG A 875 -41.33 14.15 36.30
C ARG A 875 -42.15 13.06 36.98
N VAL A 876 -41.99 11.81 36.55
CA VAL A 876 -42.82 10.68 37.04
C VAL A 876 -42.71 10.51 38.56
N ALA A 877 -41.55 10.81 39.15
CA ALA A 877 -41.34 10.72 40.59
C ALA A 877 -42.09 11.78 41.43
N GLU A 878 -42.66 12.83 40.82
CA GLU A 878 -43.21 13.98 41.56
C GLU A 878 -44.69 14.28 41.23
N ARG A 879 -45.08 14.15 39.96
CA ARG A 879 -46.43 14.54 39.51
C ARG A 879 -46.84 13.84 38.22
N ALA A 880 -48.08 13.39 38.15
CA ALA A 880 -48.74 12.96 36.94
C ALA A 880 -50.16 13.52 36.88
N GLN A 881 -50.48 14.15 35.76
CA GLN A 881 -51.84 14.55 35.42
C GLN A 881 -52.37 13.56 34.39
N ALA A 882 -53.52 12.97 34.65
CA ALA A 882 -54.23 12.17 33.66
C ALA A 882 -55.65 12.72 33.51
N SER A 883 -56.12 12.92 32.28
CA SER A 883 -57.52 13.24 32.00
C SER A 883 -58.08 12.27 30.97
N LEU A 884 -59.33 11.86 31.14
CA LEU A 884 -60.12 11.11 30.18
C LEU A 884 -61.37 11.93 29.91
N ASP A 885 -61.61 12.27 28.65
CA ASP A 885 -62.75 13.06 28.20
C ASP A 885 -63.40 12.37 27.00
N GLY A 886 -64.71 12.16 27.05
CA GLY A 886 -65.44 11.56 25.92
C GLY A 886 -66.96 11.73 26.03
N SER A 887 -67.65 11.65 24.89
CA SER A 887 -69.11 11.62 24.84
C SER A 887 -69.61 10.19 24.66
N PHE A 888 -70.56 9.78 25.50
CA PHE A 888 -71.11 8.44 25.57
C PHE A 888 -72.63 8.46 25.45
N ARG A 889 -73.19 7.51 24.72
CA ARG A 889 -74.63 7.30 24.54
C ARG A 889 -74.97 5.86 24.85
N VAL A 890 -75.96 5.64 25.71
CA VAL A 890 -76.47 4.29 26.04
C VAL A 890 -77.81 4.07 25.32
N GLY A 891 -77.91 3.02 24.51
CA GLY A 891 -79.10 2.69 23.72
C GLY A 891 -79.53 3.85 22.80
N ALA A 892 -80.81 4.21 22.85
CA ALA A 892 -81.38 5.36 22.13
C ALA A 892 -81.33 6.69 22.94
N GLY A 893 -80.64 6.72 24.08
CA GLY A 893 -80.57 7.88 24.98
C GLY A 893 -79.84 9.09 24.38
N ALA A 894 -79.90 10.23 25.07
CA ALA A 894 -79.09 11.40 24.74
C ALA A 894 -77.60 11.16 25.06
N PRO A 895 -76.66 11.74 24.29
CA PRO A 895 -75.24 11.67 24.62
C PRO A 895 -74.93 12.45 25.91
N GLY A 896 -74.09 11.90 26.76
CA GLY A 896 -73.58 12.55 27.96
C GLY A 896 -72.05 12.55 27.98
N THR A 897 -71.45 13.54 28.64
CA THR A 897 -69.99 13.67 28.74
C THR A 897 -69.44 12.94 29.96
N LEU A 898 -68.56 11.96 29.74
CA LEU A 898 -67.72 11.37 30.79
C LEU A 898 -66.41 12.17 30.86
N THR A 899 -66.12 12.75 32.02
CA THR A 899 -64.81 13.35 32.28
C THR A 899 -64.21 12.77 33.55
N VAL A 900 -62.97 12.29 33.48
CA VAL A 900 -62.18 11.82 34.62
C VAL A 900 -60.89 12.60 34.63
N ALA A 901 -60.62 13.39 35.66
CA ALA A 901 -59.39 14.15 35.80
C ALA A 901 -58.67 13.75 37.10
N LEU A 902 -57.44 13.31 36.98
CA LEU A 902 -56.54 12.95 38.08
C LEU A 902 -55.33 13.90 38.06
N ASP A 903 -55.13 14.64 39.14
CA ASP A 903 -53.85 15.34 39.42
C ASP A 903 -53.19 14.60 40.59
N ALA A 904 -52.35 13.61 40.27
CA ALA A 904 -51.60 12.83 41.23
C ALA A 904 -50.27 13.52 41.53
N ARG A 905 -50.03 13.85 42.80
CA ARG A 905 -48.81 14.49 43.31
C ARG A 905 -48.21 13.60 44.39
N GLY A 906 -46.89 13.45 44.40
CA GLY A 906 -46.18 12.58 45.33
C GLY A 906 -45.31 11.54 44.60
N ASP A 907 -44.86 10.51 45.32
CA ASP A 907 -44.01 9.46 44.77
C ASP A 907 -44.85 8.41 44.02
N LEU A 908 -44.87 8.54 42.69
CA LEU A 908 -45.61 7.65 41.79
C LEU A 908 -44.76 6.49 41.27
N ARG A 909 -43.54 6.28 41.79
CA ARG A 909 -42.63 5.22 41.29
C ARG A 909 -43.26 3.84 41.32
N ALA A 910 -44.09 3.59 42.33
CA ALA A 910 -44.84 2.35 42.49
C ALA A 910 -45.87 2.06 41.38
N ILE A 911 -46.28 3.07 40.60
CA ILE A 911 -47.18 2.88 39.44
C ILE A 911 -46.40 2.33 38.24
N ALA A 912 -45.13 2.71 38.12
CA ALA A 912 -44.29 2.41 36.96
C ALA A 912 -43.28 1.28 37.20
N SER A 913 -43.03 0.87 38.45
CA SER A 913 -42.12 -0.23 38.78
C SER A 913 -42.87 -1.47 39.30
N THR A 914 -42.36 -2.65 38.94
CA THR A 914 -42.76 -3.94 39.51
C THR A 914 -42.10 -4.21 40.87
N THR A 915 -41.23 -3.30 41.34
CA THR A 915 -40.51 -3.40 42.60
C THR A 915 -41.31 -2.79 43.76
N ALA A 916 -41.05 -3.26 44.99
CA ALA A 916 -41.89 -3.07 46.18
C ALA A 916 -41.99 -1.63 46.77
N SER A 917 -41.83 -0.58 45.96
CA SER A 917 -42.02 0.80 46.41
C SER A 917 -43.49 1.07 46.76
N ALA A 918 -43.74 1.84 47.82
CA ALA A 918 -45.09 2.27 48.18
C ALA A 918 -45.54 3.42 47.29
N LEU A 919 -46.81 3.39 46.85
CA LEU A 919 -47.45 4.52 46.19
C LEU A 919 -47.72 5.60 47.24
N SER A 920 -47.12 6.78 47.09
CA SER A 920 -47.36 7.91 47.98
C SER A 920 -48.01 9.06 47.21
N LEU A 921 -49.29 9.33 47.48
CA LEU A 921 -49.98 10.52 47.00
C LEU A 921 -50.09 11.55 48.12
N LYS A 922 -49.89 12.82 47.80
CA LYS A 922 -50.07 13.96 48.70
C LYS A 922 -50.73 15.09 47.93
N ASP A 923 -51.73 15.73 48.50
CA ASP A 923 -52.44 16.86 47.88
C ASP A 923 -52.91 16.55 46.43
N SER A 924 -53.36 15.32 46.20
CA SER A 924 -53.83 14.86 44.89
C SER A 924 -55.34 15.05 44.76
N SER A 925 -55.84 15.17 43.53
CA SER A 925 -57.28 15.32 43.28
C SER A 925 -57.76 14.38 42.18
N LEU A 926 -58.97 13.85 42.34
CA LEU A 926 -59.68 13.03 41.38
C LEU A 926 -61.09 13.60 41.18
N GLY A 927 -61.35 14.11 39.99
CA GLY A 927 -62.68 14.48 39.53
C GLY A 927 -63.22 13.42 38.59
N ILE A 928 -64.45 12.96 38.81
CA ILE A 928 -65.18 12.03 37.93
C ILE A 928 -66.57 12.61 37.70
N LYS A 929 -66.90 12.91 36.45
CA LYS A 929 -68.24 13.25 36.01
C LYS A 929 -68.74 12.14 35.09
N VAL A 930 -69.72 11.36 35.52
CA VAL A 930 -70.32 10.27 34.72
C VAL A 930 -71.77 10.62 34.40
N PRO A 931 -72.19 10.56 33.12
CA PRO A 931 -73.60 10.71 32.76
C PRO A 931 -74.44 9.64 33.45
N GLY A 932 -75.59 10.01 34.03
CA GLY A 932 -76.36 9.06 34.83
C GLY A 932 -76.83 7.81 34.07
N ALA A 933 -77.16 7.93 32.78
CA ALA A 933 -77.47 6.78 31.92
C ALA A 933 -76.27 5.82 31.75
N LEU A 934 -75.05 6.37 31.60
CA LEU A 934 -73.83 5.58 31.54
C LEU A 934 -73.52 4.93 32.89
N ALA A 935 -73.71 5.65 34.00
CA ALA A 935 -73.48 5.12 35.33
C ALA A 935 -74.40 3.93 35.67
N VAL A 936 -75.69 4.02 35.30
CA VAL A 936 -76.65 2.91 35.46
C VAL A 936 -76.19 1.69 34.67
N GLU A 937 -75.74 1.88 33.44
CA GLU A 937 -75.31 0.77 32.59
C GLU A 937 -73.97 0.18 33.06
N LEU A 938 -73.03 0.99 33.53
CA LEU A 938 -71.78 0.53 34.15
C LEU A 938 -72.04 -0.27 35.45
N LEU A 939 -73.00 0.16 36.28
CA LEU A 939 -73.42 -0.58 37.48
C LEU A 939 -74.09 -1.91 37.15
N ARG A 940 -74.86 -1.94 36.06
CA ARG A 940 -75.42 -3.17 35.48
C ARG A 940 -74.30 -4.09 35.04
N TRP A 941 -73.31 -3.56 34.34
CA TRP A 941 -72.15 -4.29 33.83
C TRP A 941 -71.30 -4.90 34.95
N SER A 942 -71.10 -4.19 36.06
CA SER A 942 -70.30 -4.67 37.19
C SER A 942 -70.94 -5.81 38.00
N GLY A 943 -72.15 -6.27 37.63
CA GLY A 943 -72.83 -7.39 38.28
C GLY A 943 -73.32 -7.10 39.71
N LEU A 944 -73.26 -5.83 40.15
CA LEU A 944 -73.68 -5.40 41.49
C LEU A 944 -75.21 -5.29 41.64
N GLN A 945 -75.97 -5.42 40.54
CA GLN A 945 -77.42 -5.54 40.59
C GLN A 945 -77.84 -7.01 40.70
N SER A 946 -78.59 -7.34 41.76
CA SER A 946 -79.33 -8.60 41.85
C SER A 946 -80.33 -8.70 40.68
N PRO A 947 -80.49 -9.88 40.04
CA PRO A 947 -81.46 -10.08 38.96
C PRO A 947 -82.90 -9.67 39.32
N SER A 948 -83.23 -9.65 40.62
CA SER A 948 -84.56 -9.27 41.14
C SER A 948 -84.83 -7.76 41.15
N ALA A 949 -83.81 -6.90 40.95
CA ALA A 949 -83.95 -5.44 40.96
C ALA A 949 -84.09 -4.82 39.54
N ASN A 950 -84.19 -5.65 38.49
CA ASN A 950 -84.15 -5.21 37.09
C ASN A 950 -85.31 -4.29 36.66
N GLY A 951 -86.38 -4.15 37.46
CA GLY A 951 -87.56 -3.35 37.10
C GLY A 951 -87.58 -1.89 37.59
N ALA A 952 -86.76 -1.49 38.58
CA ALA A 952 -87.01 -0.25 39.35
C ALA A 952 -86.03 0.91 39.10
N VAL A 953 -84.88 0.68 38.45
CA VAL A 953 -83.91 1.76 38.17
C VAL A 953 -84.21 2.38 36.81
N SER A 954 -85.07 3.39 36.80
CA SER A 954 -85.37 4.21 35.61
C SER A 954 -84.12 5.03 35.18
N PRO A 955 -83.90 5.25 33.86
CA PRO A 955 -82.74 5.96 33.30
C PRO A 955 -82.63 7.45 33.64
N SER A 956 -83.46 7.98 34.55
CA SER A 956 -83.49 9.40 34.91
C SER A 956 -82.53 9.79 36.05
N ILE A 957 -81.48 9.01 36.31
CA ILE A 957 -80.41 9.45 37.22
C ILE A 957 -79.69 10.62 36.53
N GLY A 958 -79.55 11.76 37.20
CA GLY A 958 -78.77 12.90 36.70
C GLY A 958 -77.27 12.59 36.65
N ASP A 959 -76.46 13.51 36.11
CA ASP A 959 -75.00 13.36 36.08
C ASP A 959 -74.44 13.13 37.49
N ILE A 960 -73.60 12.10 37.64
CA ILE A 960 -72.87 11.81 38.86
C ILE A 960 -71.58 12.60 38.83
N ASN A 961 -71.49 13.65 39.64
CA ASN A 961 -70.27 14.42 39.84
C ASN A 961 -69.63 14.02 41.17
N LEU A 962 -68.46 13.38 41.09
CA LEU A 962 -67.63 13.00 42.23
C LEU A 962 -66.34 13.81 42.18
N ALA A 963 -66.05 14.55 43.23
CA ALA A 963 -64.75 15.16 43.44
C ALA A 963 -64.16 14.62 44.74
N CYS A 964 -62.97 14.04 44.64
CA CYS A 964 -62.23 13.47 45.75
C CYS A 964 -60.88 14.18 45.86
N ASN A 965 -60.62 14.78 47.03
CA ASN A 965 -59.31 15.33 47.35
C ASN A 965 -58.58 14.37 48.28
N VAL A 966 -57.43 13.88 47.84
CA VAL A 966 -56.54 13.01 48.59
C VAL A 966 -55.48 13.87 49.28
N ARG A 967 -55.64 14.12 50.59
CA ARG A 967 -54.63 14.88 51.34
C ARG A 967 -53.34 14.09 51.51
N SER A 968 -53.47 12.82 51.85
CA SER A 968 -52.36 11.86 51.86
C SER A 968 -52.88 10.44 51.63
N LEU A 969 -52.21 9.69 50.78
CA LEU A 969 -52.40 8.26 50.55
C LEU A 969 -51.02 7.61 50.53
N SER A 970 -50.81 6.57 51.34
CA SER A 970 -49.64 5.70 51.22
C SER A 970 -50.14 4.27 51.11
N LEU A 971 -49.88 3.62 49.97
CA LEU A 971 -50.31 2.24 49.72
C LEU A 971 -49.10 1.36 49.33
N PRO A 972 -48.86 0.25 50.02
CA PRO A 972 -47.92 -0.75 49.54
C PRO A 972 -48.50 -1.46 48.32
N MET A 973 -47.84 -1.38 47.15
CA MET A 973 -48.32 -2.02 45.91
C MET A 973 -47.96 -3.51 45.81
N SER A 974 -47.13 -4.06 46.72
CA SER A 974 -46.82 -5.49 46.76
C SER A 974 -47.51 -6.20 47.93
N SER A 975 -48.17 -7.33 47.63
CA SER A 975 -48.87 -8.19 48.60
C SER A 975 -47.96 -8.82 49.67
N ALA A 976 -46.63 -8.74 49.48
CA ALA A 976 -45.61 -9.34 50.33
C ALA A 976 -45.18 -8.46 51.51
N ALA A 977 -45.38 -7.14 51.46
CA ALA A 977 -44.90 -6.23 52.50
C ALA A 977 -45.99 -5.94 53.54
N GLY A 978 -45.69 -6.11 54.83
CA GLY A 978 -46.53 -5.69 55.96
C GLY A 978 -46.63 -4.16 56.11
N GLY A 979 -46.88 -3.45 55.02
CA GLY A 979 -46.89 -1.98 54.97
C GLY A 979 -48.08 -1.38 55.70
N SER A 980 -47.85 -0.20 56.28
CA SER A 980 -48.92 0.65 56.82
C SER A 980 -49.65 1.35 55.68
N ALA A 981 -50.97 1.49 55.82
CA ALA A 981 -51.79 2.26 54.90
C ALA A 981 -52.38 3.45 55.65
N ALA A 982 -52.19 4.66 55.13
CA ALA A 982 -52.84 5.85 55.66
C ALA A 982 -53.51 6.57 54.50
N MET A 983 -54.83 6.72 54.59
CA MET A 983 -55.67 7.34 53.59
C MET A 983 -56.56 8.37 54.27
N ARG A 984 -56.57 9.59 53.75
CA ARG A 984 -57.53 10.63 54.12
C ARG A 984 -58.13 11.22 52.85
N LEU A 985 -59.42 10.94 52.63
CA LEU A 985 -60.19 11.39 51.49
C LEU A 985 -61.23 12.40 51.95
N ASP A 986 -61.26 13.56 51.31
CA ASP A 986 -62.38 14.49 51.41
C ASP A 986 -63.25 14.30 50.15
N LEU A 987 -64.45 13.76 50.32
CA LEU A 987 -65.47 13.64 49.28
C LEU A 987 -66.31 14.90 49.27
N ALA A 988 -66.45 15.55 48.11
CA ALA A 988 -67.32 16.70 47.95
C ALA A 988 -68.81 16.34 48.15
N PRO A 989 -69.68 17.30 48.52
CA PRO A 989 -71.11 17.06 48.60
C PRO A 989 -71.65 16.52 47.27
N CYS A 990 -72.39 15.42 47.29
CA CYS A 990 -73.07 14.88 46.12
C CYS A 990 -74.54 14.64 46.45
N ALA A 991 -75.44 14.82 45.48
CA ALA A 991 -76.84 14.49 45.68
C ALA A 991 -77.31 13.49 44.64
N VAL A 992 -78.00 12.44 45.09
CA VAL A 992 -78.61 11.42 44.23
C VAL A 992 -80.12 11.51 44.40
N GLN A 993 -80.84 11.79 43.31
CA GLN A 993 -82.30 11.78 43.32
C GLN A 993 -82.78 10.62 42.45
N LEU A 994 -83.35 9.61 43.09
CA LEU A 994 -84.00 8.51 42.39
C LEU A 994 -85.45 8.91 42.04
N PRO A 995 -85.94 8.57 40.84
CA PRO A 995 -87.30 8.92 40.43
C PRO A 995 -88.35 8.34 41.38
N GLY A 996 -89.27 9.18 41.86
CA GLY A 996 -90.31 8.79 42.84
C GLY A 996 -89.82 8.64 44.29
N LYS A 997 -88.54 8.87 44.57
CA LYS A 997 -87.94 8.81 45.91
C LYS A 997 -87.37 10.19 46.31
N PRO A 998 -87.26 10.49 47.63
CA PRO A 998 -86.67 11.75 48.09
C PRO A 998 -85.20 11.88 47.68
N ARG A 999 -84.76 13.11 47.42
CA ARG A 999 -83.36 13.44 47.07
C ARG A 999 -82.43 13.08 48.23
N LEU A 1000 -81.47 12.20 48.03
CA LEU A 1000 -80.42 11.91 49.01
C LEU A 1000 -79.27 12.88 48.79
N GLY A 1001 -79.16 13.90 49.63
CA GLY A 1001 -78.02 14.81 49.65
C GLY A 1001 -76.96 14.29 50.61
N MET A 1002 -75.82 13.85 50.10
CA MET A 1002 -74.64 13.59 50.92
C MET A 1002 -73.83 14.89 50.98
N GLY A 1003 -73.66 15.44 52.18
CA GLY A 1003 -72.74 16.55 52.40
C GLY A 1003 -71.28 16.11 52.23
N ALA A 1004 -70.34 17.01 52.51
CA ALA A 1004 -68.93 16.64 52.46
C ALA A 1004 -68.65 15.50 53.45
N LEU A 1005 -68.02 14.42 52.96
CA LEU A 1005 -67.61 13.29 53.79
C LEU A 1005 -66.10 13.27 53.91
N GLU A 1006 -65.61 13.21 55.13
CA GLU A 1006 -64.23 12.87 55.44
C GLU A 1006 -64.14 11.36 55.69
N VAL A 1007 -63.35 10.66 54.87
CA VAL A 1007 -63.03 9.24 55.06
C VAL A 1007 -61.56 9.13 55.49
N VAL A 1008 -61.34 8.66 56.72
CA VAL A 1008 -60.01 8.41 57.27
C VAL A 1008 -59.82 6.90 57.42
N VAL A 1009 -58.85 6.33 56.73
CA VAL A 1009 -58.44 4.93 56.93
C VAL A 1009 -57.00 4.90 57.38
N ARG A 1010 -56.72 4.27 58.52
CA ARG A 1010 -55.36 4.09 59.07
C ARG A 1010 -55.14 2.62 59.38
N SER A 1011 -54.01 2.10 58.92
CA SER A 1011 -53.55 0.75 59.21
C SER A 1011 -52.08 0.80 59.59
N SER A 1012 -51.72 0.20 60.73
CA SER A 1012 -50.33 0.02 61.17
C SER A 1012 -49.65 -1.16 60.47
N GLY A 1013 -50.42 -1.93 59.69
CA GLY A 1013 -50.03 -3.07 58.88
C GLY A 1013 -51.29 -3.77 58.38
N LEU A 1014 -51.42 -3.99 57.07
CA LEU A 1014 -52.63 -4.60 56.45
C LEU A 1014 -52.94 -6.02 56.96
N ASN A 1015 -52.02 -6.64 57.70
CA ASN A 1015 -52.16 -7.95 58.35
C ASN A 1015 -52.47 -7.87 59.85
N ARG A 1016 -52.67 -6.67 60.41
CA ARG A 1016 -52.87 -6.46 61.85
C ARG A 1016 -54.17 -5.73 62.14
N GLU A 1017 -54.28 -4.48 61.70
CA GLU A 1017 -55.37 -3.60 62.13
C GLU A 1017 -55.65 -2.54 61.06
N LEU A 1018 -56.93 -2.24 60.82
CA LEU A 1018 -57.44 -1.19 59.95
C LEU A 1018 -58.54 -0.43 60.67
N ASN A 1019 -58.27 0.83 60.95
CA ASN A 1019 -59.20 1.78 61.52
C ASN A 1019 -59.74 2.66 60.40
N ALA A 1020 -60.99 2.45 60.00
CA ALA A 1020 -61.71 3.29 59.06
C ALA A 1020 -62.72 4.15 59.82
N ALA A 1021 -62.79 5.44 59.50
CA ALA A 1021 -63.80 6.36 59.99
C ALA A 1021 -64.36 7.17 58.82
N VAL A 1022 -65.66 7.35 58.79
CA VAL A 1022 -66.40 8.20 57.86
C VAL A 1022 -67.16 9.21 58.70
N GLN A 1023 -66.94 10.50 58.45
CA GLN A 1023 -67.63 11.61 59.11
C GLN A 1023 -68.19 12.56 58.06
N GLY A 1024 -69.44 12.96 58.20
CA GLY A 1024 -69.99 14.07 57.42
C GLY A 1024 -71.47 14.23 57.66
N THR A 1025 -72.23 14.61 56.64
CA THR A 1025 -73.67 14.83 56.77
C THR A 1025 -74.46 14.13 55.67
N LEU A 1026 -75.67 13.66 55.98
CA LEU A 1026 -76.61 13.09 55.02
C LEU A 1026 -77.96 13.82 55.17
N ALA A 1027 -78.59 14.16 54.07
CA ALA A 1027 -79.88 14.81 53.93
C ALA A 1027 -80.80 13.92 53.09
N VAL A 1028 -82.09 13.88 53.44
CA VAL A 1028 -83.13 13.13 52.71
C VAL A 1028 -84.24 14.12 52.35
N GLY A 1029 -84.53 14.26 51.06
CA GLY A 1029 -85.43 15.29 50.54
C GLY A 1029 -84.88 16.69 50.80
N ASP A 1030 -85.75 17.59 51.25
CA ASP A 1030 -85.39 18.96 51.67
C ASP A 1030 -85.05 19.06 53.16
N ALA A 1031 -84.89 17.92 53.85
CA ALA A 1031 -84.52 17.92 55.26
C ALA A 1031 -83.11 18.47 55.47
N ALA A 1032 -82.90 19.15 56.60
CA ALA A 1032 -81.58 19.66 56.98
C ALA A 1032 -80.55 18.51 57.03
N PRO A 1033 -79.31 18.71 56.54
CA PRO A 1033 -78.25 17.71 56.62
C PRO A 1033 -78.02 17.30 58.07
N ALA A 1034 -78.05 16.01 58.33
CA ALA A 1034 -77.83 15.46 59.66
C ALA A 1034 -76.48 14.74 59.72
N PRO A 1035 -75.77 14.78 60.85
CA PRO A 1035 -74.44 14.18 60.96
C PRO A 1035 -74.51 12.67 60.78
N LEU A 1036 -73.55 12.13 60.04
CA LEU A 1036 -73.29 10.70 59.85
C LEU A 1036 -71.88 10.43 60.34
N THR A 1037 -71.75 9.56 61.34
CA THR A 1037 -70.46 9.06 61.81
C THR A 1037 -70.49 7.54 61.77
N ALA A 1038 -69.62 6.95 60.96
CA ALA A 1038 -69.38 5.51 60.93
C ALA A 1038 -67.90 5.27 61.26
N ALA A 1039 -67.59 4.38 62.19
CA ALA A 1039 -66.23 3.96 62.46
C ALA A 1039 -66.15 2.44 62.48
N ALA A 1040 -65.08 1.88 61.94
CA ALA A 1040 -64.80 0.46 61.95
C ALA A 1040 -63.32 0.24 62.30
N ALA A 1041 -63.07 -0.44 63.41
CA ALA A 1041 -61.78 -1.00 63.78
C ALA A 1041 -61.80 -2.49 63.40
N LEU A 1042 -61.19 -2.81 62.27
CA LEU A 1042 -61.07 -4.18 61.77
C LEU A 1042 -59.69 -4.72 62.14
N SER A 1043 -59.63 -5.89 62.78
CA SER A 1043 -58.38 -6.58 63.11
C SER A 1043 -58.34 -7.93 62.38
N GLY A 1044 -57.17 -8.34 61.86
CA GLY A 1044 -56.98 -9.57 61.07
C GLY A 1044 -56.22 -9.38 59.73
N ASP A 1045 -56.19 -10.41 58.86
CA ASP A 1045 -55.55 -10.31 57.54
C ASP A 1045 -56.51 -9.68 56.53
N LEU A 1046 -56.26 -8.40 56.23
CA LEU A 1046 -57.08 -7.55 55.38
C LEU A 1046 -56.45 -7.33 54.01
N ARG A 1047 -55.35 -8.01 53.68
CA ARG A 1047 -54.67 -7.87 52.37
C ARG A 1047 -55.59 -8.14 51.18
N ALA A 1048 -56.61 -8.97 51.38
CA ALA A 1048 -57.65 -9.24 50.39
C ALA A 1048 -58.51 -8.01 50.04
N LEU A 1049 -58.75 -7.08 50.98
CA LEU A 1049 -59.51 -5.84 50.72
C LEU A 1049 -58.79 -4.90 49.74
N PHE A 1050 -57.48 -5.09 49.55
CA PHE A 1050 -56.62 -4.25 48.72
C PHE A 1050 -56.08 -5.01 47.49
N GLY A 1051 -56.83 -6.01 47.00
CA GLY A 1051 -56.60 -6.57 45.66
C GLY A 1051 -55.74 -7.83 45.59
N ALA A 1052 -55.65 -8.62 46.66
CA ALA A 1052 -55.09 -9.98 46.60
C ALA A 1052 -56.22 -11.02 46.41
N PRO A 1053 -56.61 -11.38 45.17
CA PRO A 1053 -57.84 -12.13 44.87
C PRO A 1053 -57.88 -13.57 45.42
N ASN A 1054 -56.79 -14.05 46.03
CA ASN A 1054 -56.65 -15.42 46.53
C ASN A 1054 -56.48 -15.52 48.05
N ILE A 1055 -56.50 -14.40 48.79
CA ILE A 1055 -56.35 -14.42 50.25
C ILE A 1055 -57.74 -14.32 50.90
N PRO A 1056 -58.14 -15.23 51.81
CA PRO A 1056 -59.40 -15.09 52.53
C PRO A 1056 -59.37 -13.87 53.45
N ILE A 1057 -60.48 -13.12 53.54
CA ILE A 1057 -60.61 -12.02 54.51
C ILE A 1057 -60.80 -12.67 55.89
N THR A 1058 -59.89 -12.41 56.81
CA THR A 1058 -60.03 -12.85 58.21
C THR A 1058 -60.22 -11.63 59.10
N LEU A 1059 -61.35 -11.57 59.80
CA LEU A 1059 -61.63 -10.60 60.85
C LEU A 1059 -61.52 -11.30 62.20
N ALA A 1060 -60.85 -10.68 63.17
CA ALA A 1060 -60.77 -11.08 64.56
C ALA A 1060 -60.94 -9.83 65.43
N ASP A 1061 -61.73 -9.93 66.50
CA ASP A 1061 -61.96 -8.84 67.47
C ASP A 1061 -62.28 -7.47 66.85
N SER A 1062 -63.03 -7.46 65.74
CA SER A 1062 -63.37 -6.24 65.01
C SER A 1062 -64.59 -5.55 65.60
N GLU A 1063 -64.59 -4.23 65.65
CA GLU A 1063 -65.71 -3.41 66.14
C GLU A 1063 -66.11 -2.39 65.07
N ALA A 1064 -67.40 -2.32 64.76
CA ALA A 1064 -67.98 -1.28 63.92
C ALA A 1064 -69.05 -0.53 64.70
N SER A 1065 -68.99 0.80 64.68
CA SER A 1065 -70.01 1.70 65.22
C SER A 1065 -70.59 2.55 64.10
N LEU A 1066 -71.90 2.72 64.13
CA LEU A 1066 -72.64 3.54 63.19
C LEU A 1066 -73.61 4.40 63.99
N GLN A 1067 -73.35 5.70 64.01
CA GLN A 1067 -74.24 6.69 64.58
C GLN A 1067 -74.95 7.43 63.45
N MET A 1068 -76.25 7.25 63.36
CA MET A 1068 -77.10 8.02 62.44
C MET A 1068 -78.43 8.41 63.11
N PRO A 1069 -79.01 9.57 62.73
CA PRO A 1069 -80.34 9.95 63.19
C PRO A 1069 -81.38 8.90 62.78
N GLY A 1070 -82.33 8.57 63.67
CA GLY A 1070 -83.35 7.55 63.40
C GLY A 1070 -84.15 7.82 62.13
N ALA A 1071 -84.47 9.09 61.84
CA ALA A 1071 -85.16 9.50 60.61
C ALA A 1071 -84.38 9.15 59.33
N LEU A 1072 -83.05 9.21 59.38
CA LEU A 1072 -82.18 8.86 58.26
C LEU A 1072 -82.14 7.35 58.02
N ALA A 1073 -82.04 6.58 59.11
CA ALA A 1073 -82.07 5.12 59.04
C ALA A 1073 -83.40 4.62 58.45
N LEU A 1074 -84.50 5.22 58.89
CA LEU A 1074 -85.84 4.99 58.35
C LEU A 1074 -85.93 5.27 56.86
N ALA A 1075 -85.41 6.41 56.42
CA ALA A 1075 -85.38 6.76 55.00
C ALA A 1075 -84.52 5.80 54.17
N LEU A 1076 -83.40 5.32 54.71
CA LEU A 1076 -82.55 4.30 54.06
C LEU A 1076 -83.25 2.93 54.02
N VAL A 1077 -84.00 2.57 55.04
CA VAL A 1077 -84.81 1.34 55.07
C VAL A 1077 -85.93 1.40 54.02
N ASP A 1078 -86.63 2.54 53.91
CA ASP A 1078 -87.64 2.78 52.87
C ASP A 1078 -87.05 2.81 51.46
N LEU A 1079 -85.79 3.24 51.33
CA LEU A 1079 -85.05 3.21 50.08
C LEU A 1079 -84.71 1.78 49.66
N VAL A 1080 -84.32 0.93 50.62
CA VAL A 1080 -83.85 -0.45 50.36
C VAL A 1080 -85.02 -1.43 50.17
N ASN A 1081 -86.10 -1.29 50.93
CA ASN A 1081 -87.19 -2.27 50.95
C ASN A 1081 -88.32 -1.97 49.96
N ASP A 1082 -88.27 -0.85 49.25
CA ASP A 1082 -89.26 -0.39 48.28
C ASP A 1082 -90.73 -0.34 48.81
N ASP A 1083 -90.90 -0.38 50.13
CA ASP A 1083 -92.19 -0.46 50.81
C ASP A 1083 -92.27 0.61 51.92
N ALA A 1084 -93.17 1.58 51.73
CA ALA A 1084 -93.39 2.68 52.68
C ALA A 1084 -94.13 2.25 53.96
N SER A 1085 -94.60 0.99 54.04
CA SER A 1085 -95.31 0.49 55.22
C SER A 1085 -94.37 0.23 56.42
N ALA A 1086 -93.09 -0.03 56.17
CA ALA A 1086 -92.09 -0.26 57.23
C ALA A 1086 -91.81 1.00 58.07
N SER A 1087 -91.86 2.20 57.47
CA SER A 1087 -91.59 3.45 58.19
C SER A 1087 -92.73 3.98 59.04
N ALA A 1088 -93.98 3.61 58.73
CA ALA A 1088 -95.14 4.01 59.53
C ALA A 1088 -95.09 3.44 60.97
N ALA A 1089 -94.48 2.26 61.17
CA ALA A 1089 -94.35 1.62 62.48
C ALA A 1089 -93.20 2.17 63.35
N LEU A 1090 -92.24 2.91 62.76
CA LEU A 1090 -90.95 3.22 63.39
C LEU A 1090 -90.70 4.71 63.65
N ARG A 1091 -91.69 5.60 63.44
CA ARG A 1091 -91.60 7.09 63.59
C ARG A 1091 -91.15 7.63 64.96
N ARG A 1092 -90.83 6.80 65.95
CA ARG A 1092 -90.36 7.20 67.30
C ARG A 1092 -88.95 6.69 67.65
N LEU A 1093 -88.14 6.30 66.68
CA LEU A 1093 -86.75 5.90 66.95
C LEU A 1093 -85.88 7.12 67.29
N SER A 1094 -85.27 7.07 68.48
CA SER A 1094 -84.10 7.89 68.87
C SER A 1094 -82.92 7.65 67.90
N PRO A 1095 -81.84 8.46 67.94
CA PRO A 1095 -80.64 8.20 67.16
C PRO A 1095 -80.22 6.73 67.28
N ILE A 1096 -79.94 6.09 66.14
CA ILE A 1096 -79.46 4.72 66.11
C ILE A 1096 -77.95 4.79 66.33
N ASP A 1097 -77.51 4.33 67.50
CA ASP A 1097 -76.11 3.98 67.78
C ASP A 1097 -75.99 2.47 67.67
N ALA A 1098 -75.70 1.99 66.46
CA ALA A 1098 -75.51 0.57 66.21
C ALA A 1098 -74.04 0.22 66.41
N ARG A 1099 -73.76 -0.67 67.37
CA ARG A 1099 -72.43 -1.25 67.57
C ARG A 1099 -72.46 -2.73 67.24
N MET A 1100 -71.59 -3.14 66.34
CA MET A 1100 -71.40 -4.54 65.95
C MET A 1100 -69.99 -4.96 66.34
N ARG A 1101 -69.87 -5.99 67.18
CA ARG A 1101 -68.59 -6.60 67.53
C ARG A 1101 -68.49 -7.99 66.93
N VAL A 1102 -67.52 -8.20 66.05
CA VAL A 1102 -67.24 -9.46 65.38
C VAL A 1102 -66.04 -10.10 66.07
N LYS A 1103 -66.28 -11.16 66.85
CA LYS A 1103 -65.20 -11.91 67.52
C LYS A 1103 -64.28 -12.62 66.52
N SER A 1104 -64.86 -13.32 65.54
CA SER A 1104 -64.12 -13.87 64.41
C SER A 1104 -65.02 -14.10 63.19
N MET A 1105 -64.50 -13.84 62.00
CA MET A 1105 -65.17 -14.13 60.72
C MET A 1105 -64.11 -14.42 59.66
N THR A 1106 -64.27 -15.50 58.89
CA THR A 1106 -63.41 -15.80 57.74
C THR A 1106 -64.28 -15.89 56.50
N MET A 1107 -64.04 -15.02 55.51
CA MET A 1107 -64.72 -15.07 54.22
C MET A 1107 -63.77 -15.63 53.15
N PRO A 1108 -64.17 -16.68 52.41
CA PRO A 1108 -63.36 -17.21 51.32
C PRO A 1108 -63.21 -16.19 50.20
N ALA A 1109 -62.03 -16.16 49.55
CA ALA A 1109 -61.66 -15.17 48.55
C ALA A 1109 -62.55 -15.14 47.29
N SER A 1110 -63.32 -16.21 47.02
CA SER A 1110 -64.07 -16.40 45.76
C SER A 1110 -65.56 -16.03 45.83
N GLY A 1111 -66.05 -15.39 46.89
CA GLY A 1111 -67.40 -14.80 46.95
C GLY A 1111 -68.60 -15.78 46.85
N ARG A 1112 -68.38 -17.08 46.61
CA ARG A 1112 -69.43 -18.11 46.65
C ARG A 1112 -69.50 -18.75 48.02
N SER A 1113 -70.26 -18.17 48.94
CA SER A 1113 -70.64 -18.86 50.17
C SER A 1113 -71.83 -19.78 49.89
N ARG A 1114 -71.68 -21.10 50.11
CA ARG A 1114 -72.82 -21.96 50.42
C ARG A 1114 -73.10 -21.77 51.92
N GLN A 1115 -73.97 -20.83 52.28
CA GLN A 1115 -74.43 -20.71 53.66
C GLN A 1115 -75.35 -21.90 54.01
N ARG A 1116 -74.91 -22.76 54.93
CA ARG A 1116 -75.82 -23.45 55.85
C ARG A 1116 -76.06 -22.52 57.03
N VAL A 1117 -77.25 -21.95 57.11
CA VAL A 1117 -77.70 -21.20 58.30
C VAL A 1117 -78.14 -22.22 59.35
N HIS A 1118 -77.47 -22.26 60.50
CA HIS A 1118 -78.12 -22.65 61.76
C HIS A 1118 -78.53 -21.36 62.48
N ARG A 1119 -79.77 -21.37 63.00
CA ARG A 1119 -80.48 -20.25 63.64
C ARG A 1119 -79.69 -19.55 64.72
#